data_AF-A0A2H6K4W0-F1
#
_entry.id   AF-A0A2H6K4W0-F1
#
_cell.length_a   1.000
_cell.length_b   1.000
_cell.length_c   1.000
_cell.angle_alpha   90.00
_cell.angle_beta   90.00
_cell.angle_gamma   90.00
#
_symmetry.space_group_name_H-M   'P 1'
#
loop_
_entity.id
_entity.type
_entity.pdbx_description
1 polymer ?
#
loop_
_entity_poly.entity_id
_entity_poly.type
_entity_poly.pdbx_seq_one_letter_code
_entity_poly.pdbx_strand_id
1 'polypeptide(L)'
;MTCTCPVITLSPRDYDAVLFDLDGVLTRTASVHAVAWKKLFDRFLQQRAADSGEPFVPFDIEADYQRYVDGKPRYDGVASFLESRGIELPLGAATDGPEVLSVKALGNRKDGYFLKYLKQNGVEPYEESIALVRKLRMNEIRTAVVSSSINCQAVLEAAGIADLFDVRVDGKDINRLGLNGKPAPDAFLEAARRLKVEPAHTVVVEDAVVGVEAGRAGRFGCVIGVDRNGQAQTLRKAGADVVVDDLAQVQVAMEPPSAWSLIFEGFDPLREGVREALCTLGNGYFATRGAVAGAVADDVHYPGTYLACGYNRLRSDIAGRTVENEDLVNLPNWLALQFRIADQDWFDARRAHIRSYRQELDIQRGMLLKTIDFEDDQGRRTTMHERRLVSMSNMHMAALELSLTAENWSGTVTVRSAIDGRVVNKGAKLYRKFNNQHLEPLTGEAVGEDGVYLMVRTNQSHIHVAQVARTQAFVNGRRLDVSRRVVEEPGYIGQELKVDIKQGETLVLEKVASFYTSRDHAISECGLEARKAIARTGRFQVVVEDHVLAWEHIWRRFDVQIQPADPKFKLNIQLLLRLDMFHLLQAVSPDSIGLDIGVPARGWTGEAYQGHIFWDELFIFPFFNHRMPEITRTLLMYRYQRLGEARAAARSAGFKGAMFPWQSGSDGQEETQKFNLNPR
;
A
#
# COMPACT_ATOMS: atom_id res chain seq x y z
N MET A 1 -32.88 17.76 12.26
CA MET A 1 -31.92 17.12 11.35
C MET A 1 -32.50 15.78 10.96
N THR A 2 -33.10 15.69 9.78
CA THR A 2 -33.52 14.42 9.19
C THR A 2 -32.27 13.59 8.94
N CYS A 3 -32.17 12.44 9.62
CA CYS A 3 -31.07 11.50 9.42
C CYS A 3 -31.23 10.91 8.01
N THR A 4 -30.48 11.41 7.04
CA THR A 4 -30.43 10.83 5.68
C THR A 4 -29.70 9.49 5.78
N CYS A 5 -30.41 8.40 5.50
CA CYS A 5 -29.79 7.08 5.47
C CYS A 5 -28.74 7.02 4.33
N PRO A 6 -27.54 6.45 4.59
CA PRO A 6 -26.56 6.26 3.55
C PRO A 6 -27.06 5.28 2.49
N VAL A 7 -26.81 5.60 1.22
CA VAL A 7 -27.18 4.77 0.07
C VAL A 7 -25.96 4.00 -0.46
N ILE A 8 -24.76 4.57 -0.33
CA ILE A 8 -23.49 3.95 -0.73
C ILE A 8 -22.36 4.38 0.21
N THR A 9 -21.40 3.47 0.43
CA THR A 9 -20.16 3.74 1.16
C THR A 9 -18.97 3.55 0.22
N LEU A 10 -18.14 4.58 0.07
CA LEU A 10 -16.89 4.55 -0.69
C LEU A 10 -15.74 4.19 0.25
N SER A 11 -14.98 3.16 -0.10
CA SER A 11 -13.85 2.65 0.70
C SER A 11 -12.53 2.92 -0.01
N PRO A 12 -11.47 3.38 0.70
CA PRO A 12 -10.12 3.47 0.14
C PRO A 12 -9.54 2.13 -0.32
N ARG A 13 -10.20 1.00 0.00
CA ARG A 13 -9.81 -0.34 -0.51
C ARG A 13 -10.29 -0.61 -1.92
N ASP A 14 -11.45 -0.06 -2.27
CA ASP A 14 -12.15 -0.38 -3.52
C ASP A 14 -11.91 0.71 -4.57
N TYR A 15 -11.67 1.95 -4.12
CA TYR A 15 -11.52 3.11 -4.99
C TYR A 15 -10.37 4.02 -4.53
N ASP A 16 -9.48 4.35 -5.45
CA ASP A 16 -8.34 5.26 -5.21
C ASP A 16 -8.65 6.70 -5.66
N ALA A 17 -9.71 6.90 -6.45
CA ALA A 17 -10.09 8.21 -6.96
C ALA A 17 -11.61 8.42 -7.12
N VAL A 18 -12.04 9.68 -7.01
CA VAL A 18 -13.39 10.13 -7.35
C VAL A 18 -13.33 11.33 -8.30
N LEU A 19 -13.99 11.20 -9.45
CA LEU A 19 -14.11 12.24 -10.49
C LEU A 19 -15.50 12.88 -10.38
N PHE A 20 -15.55 14.18 -10.17
CA PHE A 20 -16.79 14.95 -10.04
C PHE A 20 -17.06 15.76 -11.30
N ASP A 21 -18.30 15.74 -11.79
CA ASP A 21 -18.77 16.86 -12.62
C ASP A 21 -18.82 18.15 -11.79
N LEU A 22 -18.79 19.29 -12.45
CA LEU A 22 -18.80 20.60 -11.83
C LEU A 22 -20.23 21.13 -11.64
N ASP A 23 -21.00 21.10 -12.73
CA ASP A 23 -22.28 21.78 -12.84
C ASP A 23 -23.34 20.84 -12.25
N GLY A 24 -24.15 21.31 -11.30
CA GLY A 24 -25.20 20.47 -10.66
C GLY A 24 -24.70 19.44 -9.63
N VAL A 25 -23.42 19.06 -9.68
CA VAL A 25 -22.77 18.20 -8.68
C VAL A 25 -22.05 19.00 -7.59
N LEU A 26 -21.07 19.84 -7.98
CA LEU A 26 -20.26 20.63 -7.04
C LEU A 26 -20.78 22.04 -6.83
N THR A 27 -21.37 22.64 -7.87
CA THR A 27 -21.78 24.06 -7.87
C THR A 27 -23.16 24.29 -8.49
N ARG A 28 -23.87 25.31 -8.00
CA ARG A 28 -25.18 25.75 -8.52
C ARG A 28 -25.03 26.70 -9.72
N THR A 29 -24.30 26.27 -10.75
CA THR A 29 -23.99 27.10 -11.93
C THR A 29 -25.16 27.27 -12.90
N ALA A 30 -26.16 26.37 -12.87
CA ALA A 30 -27.33 26.45 -13.75
C ALA A 30 -28.08 27.80 -13.61
N SER A 31 -28.23 28.31 -12.39
CA SER A 31 -28.85 29.62 -12.15
C SER A 31 -28.03 30.77 -12.75
N VAL A 32 -26.70 30.70 -12.64
CA VAL A 32 -25.79 31.69 -13.21
C VAL A 32 -25.81 31.64 -14.74
N HIS A 33 -25.87 30.45 -15.32
CA HIS A 33 -26.07 30.27 -16.75
C HIS A 33 -27.40 30.84 -17.23
N ALA A 34 -28.51 30.55 -16.55
CA ALA A 34 -29.82 31.07 -16.88
C ALA A 34 -29.86 32.61 -16.87
N VAL A 35 -29.22 33.26 -15.89
CA VAL A 35 -29.12 34.73 -15.84
C VAL A 35 -28.29 35.29 -17.00
N ALA A 36 -27.16 34.65 -17.35
CA ALA A 36 -26.33 35.08 -18.47
C ALA A 36 -27.07 34.94 -19.81
N TRP A 37 -27.83 33.87 -19.98
CA TRP A 37 -28.70 33.65 -21.15
C TRP A 37 -29.83 34.65 -21.24
N LYS A 38 -30.57 34.87 -20.15
CA LYS A 38 -31.61 35.89 -20.08
C LYS A 38 -31.06 37.26 -20.47
N LYS A 39 -29.91 37.64 -19.90
CA LYS A 39 -29.28 38.93 -20.21
C LYS A 39 -28.88 39.04 -21.68
N LEU A 40 -28.35 37.98 -22.29
CA LEU A 40 -28.05 37.95 -23.71
C LEU A 40 -29.30 38.14 -24.56
N PHE A 41 -30.31 37.28 -24.35
CA PHE A 41 -31.49 37.24 -25.20
C PHE A 41 -32.38 38.46 -25.01
N ASP A 42 -32.57 38.94 -23.77
CA ASP A 42 -33.34 40.17 -23.52
C ASP A 42 -32.69 41.37 -24.23
N ARG A 43 -31.36 41.51 -24.17
CA ARG A 43 -30.62 42.57 -24.88
C ARG A 43 -30.81 42.47 -26.38
N PHE A 44 -30.68 41.27 -26.95
CA PHE A 44 -30.84 41.03 -28.37
C PHE A 44 -32.28 41.31 -28.85
N LEU A 45 -33.27 40.80 -28.14
CA LEU A 45 -34.69 40.96 -28.46
C LEU A 45 -35.17 42.40 -28.27
N GLN A 46 -34.66 43.12 -27.26
CA GLN A 46 -34.94 44.56 -27.08
C GLN A 46 -34.42 45.38 -28.26
N GLN A 47 -33.19 45.13 -28.70
CA GLN A 47 -32.62 45.83 -29.86
C GLN A 47 -33.42 45.54 -31.13
N ARG A 48 -33.75 44.26 -31.38
CA ARG A 48 -34.56 43.86 -32.53
C ARG A 48 -35.96 44.48 -32.51
N ALA A 49 -36.62 44.51 -31.36
CA ALA A 49 -37.94 45.13 -31.21
C ALA A 49 -37.89 46.64 -31.55
N ALA A 50 -36.83 47.34 -31.11
CA ALA A 50 -36.62 48.75 -31.46
C ALA A 50 -36.38 48.95 -32.97
N ASP A 51 -35.67 48.04 -33.64
CA ASP A 51 -35.30 48.16 -35.05
C ASP A 51 -36.43 47.72 -36.02
N SER A 52 -37.26 46.75 -35.62
CA SER A 52 -38.28 46.13 -36.49
C SER A 52 -39.73 46.56 -36.19
N GLY A 53 -40.00 47.13 -35.01
CA GLY A 53 -41.35 47.43 -34.54
C GLY A 53 -42.12 46.23 -33.99
N GLU A 54 -41.51 45.05 -33.88
CA GLU A 54 -42.09 43.86 -33.25
C GLU A 54 -42.25 44.03 -31.72
N PRO A 55 -43.26 43.41 -31.08
CA PRO A 55 -43.40 43.46 -29.62
C PRO A 55 -42.26 42.71 -28.91
N PHE A 56 -41.66 43.37 -27.91
CA PHE A 56 -40.64 42.75 -27.07
C PHE A 56 -41.25 41.69 -26.14
N VAL A 57 -40.88 40.42 -26.35
CA VAL A 57 -41.21 39.30 -25.47
C VAL A 57 -39.92 38.80 -24.82
N PRO A 58 -39.76 38.95 -23.49
CA PRO A 58 -38.51 38.59 -22.81
C PRO A 58 -38.20 37.10 -22.88
N PHE A 59 -36.95 36.75 -22.63
CA PHE A 59 -36.52 35.37 -22.37
C PHE A 59 -37.00 34.95 -20.99
N ASP A 60 -37.78 33.87 -20.95
CA ASP A 60 -38.32 33.30 -19.72
C ASP A 60 -37.37 32.23 -19.18
N ILE A 61 -36.87 32.38 -17.95
CA ILE A 61 -35.95 31.42 -17.35
C ILE A 61 -36.64 30.08 -17.07
N GLU A 62 -37.92 30.06 -16.70
CA GLU A 62 -38.61 28.81 -16.39
C GLU A 62 -39.02 28.08 -17.66
N ALA A 63 -39.56 28.80 -18.65
CA ALA A 63 -40.10 28.18 -19.86
C ALA A 63 -39.06 28.01 -20.99
N ASP A 64 -38.20 28.99 -21.23
CA ASP A 64 -37.30 28.98 -22.39
C ASP A 64 -35.95 28.30 -22.09
N TYR A 65 -35.40 28.48 -20.88
CA TYR A 65 -34.07 27.94 -20.55
C TYR A 65 -34.04 26.42 -20.62
N GLN A 66 -34.88 25.73 -19.85
CA GLN A 66 -34.92 24.26 -19.81
C GLN A 66 -35.21 23.65 -21.18
N ARG A 67 -36.05 24.31 -21.99
CA ARG A 67 -36.54 23.74 -23.24
C ARG A 67 -35.59 23.94 -24.42
N TYR A 68 -34.97 25.11 -24.51
CA TYR A 68 -34.21 25.49 -25.72
C TYR A 68 -32.71 25.56 -25.49
N VAL A 69 -32.25 25.73 -24.25
CA VAL A 69 -30.86 26.09 -23.99
C VAL A 69 -30.15 25.10 -23.08
N ASP A 70 -30.81 24.64 -22.01
CA ASP A 70 -30.23 23.77 -21.01
C ASP A 70 -29.80 22.43 -21.62
N GLY A 71 -28.62 21.94 -21.20
CA GLY A 71 -28.03 20.69 -21.72
C GLY A 71 -27.54 20.71 -23.19
N LYS A 72 -27.68 21.82 -23.93
CA LYS A 72 -27.20 21.91 -25.33
C LYS A 72 -25.82 22.58 -25.44
N PRO A 73 -24.99 22.20 -26.43
CA PRO A 73 -23.79 22.96 -26.77
C PRO A 73 -24.13 24.44 -27.00
N ARG A 74 -23.22 25.32 -26.59
CA ARG A 74 -23.44 26.78 -26.52
C ARG A 74 -24.08 27.38 -27.78
N TYR A 75 -23.56 27.03 -28.96
CA TYR A 75 -24.06 27.58 -30.23
C TYR A 75 -25.41 26.97 -30.63
N ASP A 76 -25.63 25.70 -30.30
CA ASP A 76 -26.89 25.01 -30.56
C ASP A 76 -28.01 25.54 -29.66
N GLY A 77 -27.68 25.92 -28.41
CA GLY A 77 -28.61 26.60 -27.51
C GLY A 77 -29.05 27.98 -28.04
N VAL A 78 -28.12 28.76 -28.62
CA VAL A 78 -28.48 30.01 -29.32
C VAL A 78 -29.40 29.71 -30.50
N ALA A 79 -28.99 28.81 -31.40
CA ALA A 79 -29.74 28.50 -32.60
C ALA A 79 -31.15 27.99 -32.27
N SER A 80 -31.27 27.06 -31.32
CA SER A 80 -32.53 26.47 -30.90
C SER A 80 -33.49 27.48 -30.28
N PHE A 81 -33.00 28.45 -29.50
CA PHE A 81 -33.86 29.50 -28.96
C PHE A 81 -34.27 30.52 -30.03
N LEU A 82 -33.37 30.89 -30.94
CA LEU A 82 -33.72 31.80 -32.02
C LEU A 82 -34.76 31.19 -32.98
N GLU A 83 -34.59 29.91 -33.31
CA GLU A 83 -35.56 29.15 -34.10
C GLU A 83 -36.94 29.12 -33.44
N SER A 84 -37.02 28.93 -32.11
CA SER A 84 -38.31 28.95 -31.38
C SER A 84 -39.01 30.31 -31.41
N ARG A 85 -38.27 31.38 -31.72
CA ARG A 85 -38.79 32.74 -31.92
C ARG A 85 -38.91 33.12 -33.41
N GLY A 86 -38.68 32.20 -34.34
CA GLY A 86 -38.74 32.45 -35.79
C GLY A 86 -37.63 33.38 -36.30
N ILE A 87 -36.49 33.40 -35.60
CA ILE A 87 -35.36 34.29 -35.89
C ILE A 87 -34.26 33.52 -36.60
N GLU A 88 -34.01 33.85 -37.86
CA GLU A 88 -32.87 33.33 -38.61
C GLU A 88 -31.66 34.26 -38.51
N LEU A 89 -30.53 33.71 -38.06
CA LEU A 89 -29.23 34.37 -38.10
C LEU A 89 -28.20 33.43 -38.74
N PRO A 90 -27.20 33.96 -39.47
CA PRO A 90 -26.11 33.15 -39.97
C PRO A 90 -25.32 32.53 -38.80
N LEU A 91 -24.76 31.34 -39.03
CA LEU A 91 -23.95 30.65 -38.01
C LEU A 91 -22.75 31.49 -37.56
N GLY A 92 -22.10 32.18 -38.51
CA GLY A 92 -20.93 33.04 -38.27
C GLY A 92 -19.61 32.29 -38.07
N ALA A 93 -18.55 33.06 -37.81
CA ALA A 93 -17.21 32.56 -37.48
C ALA A 93 -16.94 32.60 -35.97
N ALA A 94 -16.05 31.74 -35.47
CA ALA A 94 -15.72 31.69 -34.04
C ALA A 94 -15.03 32.99 -33.54
N THR A 95 -14.41 33.73 -34.47
CA THR A 95 -13.72 35.01 -34.25
C THR A 95 -14.65 36.22 -34.37
N ASP A 96 -15.94 36.03 -34.62
CA ASP A 96 -16.88 37.13 -34.78
C ASP A 96 -16.92 37.99 -33.50
N GLY A 97 -16.69 39.29 -33.71
CA GLY A 97 -16.70 40.28 -32.64
C GLY A 97 -18.11 40.52 -32.07
N PRO A 98 -18.19 41.22 -30.92
CA PRO A 98 -19.45 41.46 -30.22
C PRO A 98 -20.44 42.37 -30.96
N GLU A 99 -20.07 42.95 -32.11
CA GLU A 99 -20.98 43.75 -32.94
C GLU A 99 -21.65 42.93 -34.06
N VAL A 100 -21.14 41.72 -34.36
CA VAL A 100 -21.66 40.86 -35.43
C VAL A 100 -22.94 40.17 -34.98
N LEU A 101 -23.96 40.14 -35.85
CA LEU A 101 -25.21 39.41 -35.63
C LEU A 101 -25.13 38.01 -36.24
N SER A 102 -24.53 37.10 -35.49
CA SER A 102 -24.44 35.67 -35.82
C SER A 102 -24.69 34.80 -34.59
N VAL A 103 -25.04 33.54 -34.79
CA VAL A 103 -25.24 32.56 -33.72
C VAL A 103 -23.99 32.45 -32.84
N LYS A 104 -22.80 32.36 -33.46
CA LYS A 104 -21.53 32.29 -32.73
C LYS A 104 -21.18 33.58 -31.99
N ALA A 105 -21.44 34.75 -32.58
CA ALA A 105 -21.21 36.03 -31.91
C ALA A 105 -22.07 36.19 -30.65
N LEU A 106 -23.35 35.82 -30.71
CA LEU A 106 -24.24 35.83 -29.55
C LEU A 106 -23.76 34.84 -28.47
N GLY A 107 -23.37 33.63 -28.87
CA GLY A 107 -22.79 32.64 -27.96
C GLY A 107 -21.54 33.17 -27.24
N ASN A 108 -20.65 33.86 -27.96
CA ASN A 108 -19.45 34.50 -27.39
C ASN A 108 -19.81 35.63 -26.40
N ARG A 109 -20.83 36.44 -26.69
CA ARG A 109 -21.33 37.49 -25.77
C ARG A 109 -21.87 36.90 -24.46
N LYS A 110 -22.59 35.77 -24.51
CA LYS A 110 -23.06 35.07 -23.29
C LYS A 110 -21.91 34.70 -22.37
N ASP A 111 -20.77 34.29 -22.93
CA ASP A 111 -19.59 33.95 -22.14
C ASP A 111 -19.07 35.16 -21.35
N GLY A 112 -19.03 36.33 -22.00
CA GLY A 112 -18.71 37.59 -21.35
C GLY A 112 -19.70 37.96 -20.23
N TYR A 113 -21.00 37.77 -20.46
CA TYR A 113 -22.01 38.00 -19.41
C TYR A 113 -21.90 37.01 -18.25
N PHE A 114 -21.60 35.75 -18.55
CA PHE A 114 -21.39 34.71 -17.55
C PHE A 114 -20.19 35.03 -16.66
N LEU A 115 -19.01 35.29 -17.25
CA LEU A 115 -17.80 35.63 -16.49
C LEU A 115 -17.99 36.92 -15.68
N LYS A 116 -18.67 37.93 -16.24
CA LYS A 116 -18.96 39.17 -15.53
C LYS A 116 -19.89 38.94 -14.34
N TYR A 117 -20.95 38.16 -14.52
CA TYR A 117 -21.88 37.84 -13.44
C TYR A 117 -21.19 37.02 -12.35
N LEU A 118 -20.42 36.00 -12.73
CA LEU A 118 -19.65 35.15 -11.83
C LEU A 118 -18.65 35.97 -11.00
N LYS A 119 -17.94 36.92 -11.62
CA LYS A 119 -17.02 37.82 -10.91
C LYS A 119 -17.73 38.77 -9.93
N GLN A 120 -18.98 39.15 -10.21
CA GLN A 120 -19.73 40.11 -9.42
C GLN A 120 -20.51 39.46 -8.27
N ASN A 121 -21.06 38.26 -8.49
CA ASN A 121 -22.01 37.62 -7.57
C ASN A 121 -21.51 36.27 -7.04
N GLY A 122 -20.39 35.74 -7.55
CA GLY A 122 -19.89 34.42 -7.21
C GLY A 122 -20.78 33.29 -7.74
N VAL A 123 -20.59 32.10 -7.17
CA VAL A 123 -21.45 30.92 -7.36
C VAL A 123 -21.47 30.13 -6.06
N GLU A 124 -22.64 29.61 -5.69
CA GLU A 124 -22.79 28.82 -4.48
C GLU A 124 -22.34 27.36 -4.72
N PRO A 125 -21.39 26.84 -3.93
CA PRO A 125 -21.11 25.42 -3.89
C PRO A 125 -22.21 24.65 -3.17
N TYR A 126 -22.37 23.37 -3.48
CA TYR A 126 -23.19 22.47 -2.66
C TYR A 126 -22.38 22.02 -1.43
N GLU A 127 -22.74 22.52 -0.25
CA GLU A 127 -22.01 22.26 1.00
C GLU A 127 -21.78 20.77 1.27
N GLU A 128 -22.79 19.92 1.05
CA GLU A 128 -22.70 18.47 1.25
C GLU A 128 -21.74 17.80 0.25
N SER A 129 -21.72 18.28 -1.01
CA SER A 129 -20.77 17.83 -2.02
C SER A 129 -19.33 18.20 -1.62
N ILE A 130 -19.11 19.41 -1.12
CA ILE A 130 -17.78 19.86 -0.66
C ILE A 130 -17.35 19.13 0.61
N ALA A 131 -18.29 18.84 1.52
CA ALA A 131 -18.02 18.03 2.70
C ALA A 131 -17.58 16.61 2.33
N LEU A 132 -18.20 16.00 1.31
CA LEU A 132 -17.78 14.71 0.77
C LEU A 132 -16.37 14.78 0.17
N VAL A 133 -16.07 15.77 -0.68
CA VAL A 133 -14.73 15.95 -1.27
C VAL A 133 -13.66 16.07 -0.19
N ARG A 134 -13.91 16.86 0.87
CA ARG A 134 -12.98 16.98 2.01
C ARG A 134 -12.79 15.64 2.73
N LYS A 135 -13.87 14.89 2.96
CA LYS A 135 -13.81 13.55 3.58
C LYS A 135 -13.00 12.56 2.73
N LEU A 136 -13.18 12.56 1.42
CA LEU A 136 -12.40 11.71 0.50
C LEU A 136 -10.90 12.02 0.61
N ARG A 137 -10.53 13.30 0.56
CA ARG A 137 -9.13 13.74 0.70
C ARG A 137 -8.52 13.38 2.05
N MET A 138 -9.29 13.50 3.14
CA MET A 138 -8.85 13.08 4.48
C MET A 138 -8.57 11.57 4.58
N ASN A 139 -9.14 10.76 3.68
CA ASN A 139 -8.92 9.32 3.59
C ASN A 139 -8.04 8.93 2.39
N GLU A 140 -7.20 9.87 1.91
CA GLU A 140 -6.21 9.65 0.83
C GLU A 140 -6.78 9.24 -0.54
N ILE A 141 -8.09 9.38 -0.74
CA ILE A 141 -8.73 9.18 -2.05
C ILE A 141 -8.54 10.44 -2.88
N ARG A 142 -7.94 10.30 -4.07
CA ARG A 142 -7.65 11.42 -4.97
C ARG A 142 -8.93 12.00 -5.55
N THR A 143 -8.95 13.29 -5.81
CA THR A 143 -10.14 13.99 -6.30
C THR A 143 -9.85 14.76 -7.58
N ALA A 144 -10.76 14.68 -8.55
CA ALA A 144 -10.67 15.47 -9.78
C ALA A 144 -12.01 16.10 -10.18
N VAL A 145 -11.94 17.20 -10.93
CA VAL A 145 -13.10 17.81 -11.59
C VAL A 145 -13.01 17.58 -13.09
N VAL A 146 -14.13 17.15 -13.67
CA VAL A 146 -14.29 16.96 -15.11
C VAL A 146 -15.48 17.77 -15.59
N SER A 147 -15.27 18.74 -16.48
CA SER A 147 -16.34 19.60 -17.01
C SER A 147 -16.22 19.81 -18.51
N SER A 148 -17.35 19.88 -19.22
CA SER A 148 -17.38 20.25 -20.65
C SER A 148 -17.14 21.74 -20.89
N SER A 149 -17.14 22.57 -19.83
CA SER A 149 -17.04 24.03 -19.93
C SER A 149 -15.59 24.50 -19.97
N ILE A 150 -15.28 25.48 -20.84
CA ILE A 150 -13.98 26.18 -20.85
C ILE A 150 -13.77 27.11 -19.64
N ASN A 151 -14.82 27.34 -18.84
CA ASN A 151 -14.79 28.25 -17.69
C ASN A 151 -14.62 27.53 -16.35
N CYS A 152 -14.35 26.22 -16.34
CA CYS A 152 -14.25 25.41 -15.13
C CYS A 152 -13.36 26.05 -14.06
N GLN A 153 -12.15 26.51 -14.42
CA GLN A 153 -11.25 27.17 -13.47
C GLN A 153 -11.86 28.42 -12.81
N ALA A 154 -12.50 29.28 -13.60
CA ALA A 154 -13.09 30.52 -13.07
C ALA A 154 -14.25 30.22 -12.10
N VAL A 155 -15.02 29.15 -12.36
CA VAL A 155 -16.10 28.69 -11.46
C VAL A 155 -15.52 28.16 -10.15
N LEU A 156 -14.48 27.31 -10.22
CA LEU A 156 -13.82 26.77 -9.03
C LEU A 156 -13.20 27.87 -8.14
N GLU A 157 -12.58 28.89 -8.76
CA GLU A 157 -12.04 30.06 -8.06
C GLU A 157 -13.15 30.89 -7.41
N ALA A 158 -14.24 31.17 -8.14
CA ALA A 158 -15.38 31.93 -7.62
C ALA A 158 -16.12 31.20 -6.49
N ALA A 159 -16.13 29.87 -6.50
CA ALA A 159 -16.68 29.03 -5.43
C ALA A 159 -15.70 28.82 -4.26
N GLY A 160 -14.42 29.19 -4.40
CA GLY A 160 -13.40 28.98 -3.36
C GLY A 160 -13.03 27.51 -3.13
N ILE A 161 -13.13 26.66 -4.15
CA ILE A 161 -12.91 25.20 -4.04
C ILE A 161 -11.82 24.66 -4.98
N ALA A 162 -11.06 25.52 -5.65
CA ALA A 162 -10.03 25.12 -6.60
C ALA A 162 -8.96 24.18 -5.98
N ASP A 163 -8.58 24.43 -4.73
CA ASP A 163 -7.52 23.67 -4.03
C ASP A 163 -7.97 22.27 -3.54
N LEU A 164 -9.23 21.90 -3.77
CA LEU A 164 -9.78 20.61 -3.35
C LEU A 164 -9.59 19.49 -4.39
N PHE A 165 -8.91 19.75 -5.51
CA PHE A 165 -8.80 18.79 -6.61
C PHE A 165 -7.37 18.67 -7.10
N ASP A 166 -6.89 17.42 -7.20
CA ASP A 166 -5.53 17.10 -7.64
C ASP A 166 -5.40 17.25 -9.16
N VAL A 167 -6.50 17.03 -9.89
CA VAL A 167 -6.57 17.13 -11.35
C VAL A 167 -7.84 17.88 -11.78
N ARG A 168 -7.70 18.69 -12.83
CA ARG A 168 -8.80 19.28 -13.58
C ARG A 168 -8.71 18.83 -15.04
N VAL A 169 -9.84 18.41 -15.62
CA VAL A 169 -10.02 18.22 -17.06
C VAL A 169 -11.24 19.02 -17.49
N ASP A 170 -11.02 20.06 -18.28
CA ASP A 170 -12.08 21.01 -18.66
C ASP A 170 -12.23 21.16 -20.19
N GLY A 171 -13.16 22.00 -20.64
CA GLY A 171 -13.39 22.24 -22.07
C GLY A 171 -12.15 22.74 -22.83
N LYS A 172 -11.17 23.37 -22.16
CA LYS A 172 -9.90 23.75 -22.81
C LYS A 172 -9.04 22.52 -23.07
N ASP A 173 -9.00 21.59 -22.12
CA ASP A 173 -8.31 20.31 -22.28
C ASP A 173 -8.95 19.46 -23.38
N ILE A 174 -10.28 19.37 -23.41
CA ILE A 174 -11.03 18.63 -24.44
C ILE A 174 -10.63 19.15 -25.83
N ASN A 175 -10.67 20.46 -26.04
CA ASN A 175 -10.29 21.08 -27.32
C ASN A 175 -8.81 20.89 -27.65
N ARG A 176 -7.92 21.09 -26.67
CA ARG A 176 -6.47 21.02 -26.86
C ARG A 176 -5.99 19.61 -27.20
N LEU A 177 -6.63 18.60 -26.62
CA LEU A 177 -6.26 17.19 -26.77
C LEU A 177 -7.11 16.46 -27.83
N GLY A 178 -8.13 17.13 -28.40
CA GLY A 178 -9.01 16.53 -29.39
C GLY A 178 -9.87 15.39 -28.82
N LEU A 179 -10.27 15.50 -27.56
CA LEU A 179 -11.09 14.49 -26.89
C LEU A 179 -12.55 14.61 -27.35
N ASN A 180 -13.26 13.50 -27.42
CA ASN A 180 -14.70 13.52 -27.66
C ASN A 180 -15.43 13.99 -26.39
N GLY A 181 -16.43 14.86 -26.55
CA GLY A 181 -17.27 15.28 -25.45
C GLY A 181 -18.20 14.15 -24.95
N LYS A 182 -18.76 14.33 -23.74
CA LYS A 182 -19.80 13.44 -23.20
C LYS A 182 -20.92 13.28 -24.25
N PRO A 183 -21.40 12.05 -24.54
CA PRO A 183 -21.31 10.84 -23.72
C PRO A 183 -20.06 9.97 -23.95
N ALA A 184 -19.07 10.41 -24.73
CA ALA A 184 -17.80 9.68 -24.79
C ALA A 184 -17.04 9.77 -23.44
N PRO A 185 -16.36 8.71 -23.00
CA PRO A 185 -15.69 8.65 -21.70
C PRO A 185 -14.36 9.41 -21.66
N ASP A 186 -13.89 9.94 -22.79
CA ASP A 186 -12.52 10.44 -23.00
C ASP A 186 -12.04 11.41 -21.93
N ALA A 187 -12.88 12.37 -21.52
CA ALA A 187 -12.52 13.35 -20.49
C ALA A 187 -12.36 12.73 -19.10
N PHE A 188 -13.21 11.76 -18.73
CA PHE A 188 -13.08 11.01 -17.47
C PHE A 188 -11.86 10.09 -17.50
N LEU A 189 -11.61 9.41 -18.61
CA LEU A 189 -10.43 8.55 -18.79
C LEU A 189 -9.13 9.36 -18.71
N GLU A 190 -9.09 10.55 -19.30
CA GLU A 190 -7.94 11.45 -19.20
C GLU A 190 -7.73 11.92 -17.74
N ALA A 191 -8.81 12.20 -17.00
CA ALA A 191 -8.71 12.57 -15.59
C ALA A 191 -8.13 11.42 -14.75
N ALA A 192 -8.63 10.19 -14.92
CA ALA A 192 -8.09 9.00 -14.27
C ALA A 192 -6.61 8.75 -14.62
N ARG A 193 -6.24 8.92 -15.90
CA ARG A 193 -4.85 8.80 -16.37
C ARG A 193 -3.92 9.83 -15.72
N ARG A 194 -4.34 11.10 -15.61
CA ARG A 194 -3.57 12.16 -14.93
C ARG A 194 -3.42 11.88 -13.43
N LEU A 195 -4.46 11.31 -12.81
CA LEU A 195 -4.41 10.84 -11.42
C LEU A 195 -3.59 9.58 -11.24
N LYS A 196 -3.22 8.87 -12.31
CA LYS A 196 -2.53 7.56 -12.27
C LYS A 196 -3.34 6.50 -11.51
N VAL A 197 -4.62 6.40 -11.82
CA VAL A 197 -5.54 5.40 -11.25
C VAL A 197 -6.27 4.68 -12.39
N GLU A 198 -6.46 3.38 -12.25
CA GLU A 198 -7.23 2.57 -13.21
C GLU A 198 -8.73 2.91 -13.15
N PRO A 199 -9.46 2.93 -14.29
CA PRO A 199 -10.89 3.23 -14.29
C PRO A 199 -11.70 2.34 -13.34
N ALA A 200 -11.36 1.05 -13.24
CA ALA A 200 -12.01 0.09 -12.35
C ALA A 200 -11.90 0.43 -10.85
N HIS A 201 -10.92 1.26 -10.46
CA HIS A 201 -10.69 1.75 -9.09
C HIS A 201 -11.09 3.23 -8.94
N THR A 202 -11.90 3.75 -9.86
CA THR A 202 -12.29 5.15 -9.90
C THR A 202 -13.81 5.28 -9.92
N VAL A 203 -14.34 6.21 -9.12
CA VAL A 203 -15.77 6.55 -9.06
C VAL A 203 -16.05 7.79 -9.92
N VAL A 204 -17.15 7.81 -10.66
CA VAL A 204 -17.65 8.98 -11.38
C VAL A 204 -18.92 9.49 -10.70
N VAL A 205 -19.02 10.81 -10.47
CA VAL A 205 -20.20 11.47 -9.90
C VAL A 205 -20.75 12.49 -10.90
N GLU A 206 -22.01 12.29 -11.30
CA GLU A 206 -22.66 13.07 -12.38
C GLU A 206 -24.15 13.28 -12.09
N ASP A 207 -24.72 14.40 -12.53
CA ASP A 207 -26.16 14.72 -12.40
C ASP A 207 -26.92 14.61 -13.75
N ALA A 208 -26.21 14.56 -14.88
CA ALA A 208 -26.77 14.50 -16.22
C ALA A 208 -26.67 13.10 -16.86
N VAL A 209 -27.68 12.75 -17.67
CA VAL A 209 -27.76 11.47 -18.40
C VAL A 209 -26.52 11.21 -19.26
N VAL A 210 -26.10 12.19 -20.06
CA VAL A 210 -24.93 12.06 -20.96
C VAL A 210 -23.63 11.85 -20.18
N GLY A 211 -23.54 12.39 -18.97
CA GLY A 211 -22.38 12.20 -18.10
C GLY A 211 -22.35 10.84 -17.44
N VAL A 212 -23.50 10.34 -16.99
CA VAL A 212 -23.66 8.96 -16.52
C VAL A 212 -23.32 7.95 -17.62
N GLU A 213 -23.79 8.17 -18.85
CA GLU A 213 -23.44 7.34 -20.01
C GLU A 213 -21.93 7.31 -20.26
N ALA A 214 -21.26 8.46 -20.14
CA ALA A 214 -19.80 8.55 -20.25
C ALA A 214 -19.09 7.76 -19.13
N GLY A 215 -19.55 7.86 -17.88
CA GLY A 215 -19.05 7.03 -16.79
C GLY A 215 -19.22 5.54 -17.07
N ARG A 216 -20.39 5.13 -17.55
CA ARG A 216 -20.68 3.72 -17.86
C ARG A 216 -19.83 3.20 -19.01
N ALA A 217 -19.64 4.00 -20.06
CA ALA A 217 -18.82 3.67 -21.23
C ALA A 217 -17.34 3.52 -20.88
N GLY A 218 -16.85 4.32 -19.92
CA GLY A 218 -15.48 4.25 -19.41
C GLY A 218 -15.17 3.04 -18.53
N ARG A 219 -16.20 2.22 -18.19
CA ARG A 219 -16.09 1.06 -17.28
C ARG A 219 -15.47 1.43 -15.92
N PHE A 220 -15.90 2.57 -15.40
CA PHE A 220 -15.51 3.02 -14.08
C PHE A 220 -16.03 2.05 -12.99
N GLY A 221 -15.31 1.95 -11.87
CA GLY A 221 -15.62 1.02 -10.78
C GLY A 221 -17.00 1.26 -10.16
N CYS A 222 -17.45 2.52 -10.14
CA CYS A 222 -18.80 2.90 -9.77
C CYS A 222 -19.20 4.24 -10.44
N VAL A 223 -20.44 4.33 -10.91
CA VAL A 223 -21.05 5.56 -11.42
C VAL A 223 -22.21 5.97 -10.51
N ILE A 224 -22.06 7.12 -9.85
CA ILE A 224 -23.05 7.72 -8.95
C ILE A 224 -23.79 8.82 -9.71
N GLY A 225 -25.09 8.62 -9.92
CA GLY A 225 -26.01 9.65 -10.40
C GLY A 225 -26.55 10.53 -9.26
N VAL A 226 -26.53 11.85 -9.40
CA VAL A 226 -27.13 12.79 -8.44
C VAL A 226 -28.46 13.30 -9.00
N ASP A 227 -29.58 12.94 -8.36
CA ASP A 227 -30.90 13.34 -8.82
C ASP A 227 -31.28 14.75 -8.35
N ARG A 228 -30.91 15.75 -9.15
CA ARG A 228 -31.28 17.15 -8.89
C ARG A 228 -32.69 17.53 -9.37
N ASN A 229 -33.27 16.76 -10.30
CA ASN A 229 -34.45 17.17 -11.07
C ASN A 229 -35.60 16.13 -11.05
N GLY A 230 -35.56 15.14 -10.16
CA GLY A 230 -36.56 14.06 -10.09
C GLY A 230 -36.45 13.04 -11.23
N GLN A 231 -35.25 12.85 -11.77
CA GLN A 231 -34.93 11.98 -12.91
C GLN A 231 -34.19 10.68 -12.54
N ALA A 232 -34.29 10.22 -11.29
CA ALA A 232 -33.55 9.05 -10.81
C ALA A 232 -33.70 7.80 -11.67
N GLN A 233 -34.90 7.51 -12.22
CA GLN A 233 -35.07 6.36 -13.12
C GLN A 233 -34.31 6.51 -14.44
N THR A 234 -34.22 7.73 -14.96
CA THR A 234 -33.50 8.01 -16.21
C THR A 234 -32.00 7.82 -16.00
N LEU A 235 -31.44 8.31 -14.88
CA LEU A 235 -30.03 8.11 -14.53
C LEU A 235 -29.68 6.63 -14.36
N ARG A 236 -30.54 5.82 -13.73
CA ARG A 236 -30.33 4.36 -13.64
C ARG A 236 -30.34 3.69 -15.02
N LYS A 237 -31.27 4.06 -15.90
CA LYS A 237 -31.34 3.52 -17.27
C LYS A 237 -30.12 3.89 -18.11
N ALA A 238 -29.55 5.07 -17.87
CA ALA A 238 -28.34 5.56 -18.51
C ALA A 238 -27.05 4.82 -18.08
N GLY A 239 -27.12 4.07 -16.96
CA GLY A 239 -26.03 3.23 -16.49
C GLY A 239 -25.41 3.65 -15.16
N ALA A 240 -26.08 4.49 -14.36
CA ALA A 240 -25.67 4.75 -12.98
C ALA A 240 -25.85 3.48 -12.14
N ASP A 241 -24.79 3.07 -11.42
CA ASP A 241 -24.83 1.95 -10.49
C ASP A 241 -25.65 2.30 -9.24
N VAL A 242 -25.53 3.56 -8.79
CA VAL A 242 -26.26 4.11 -7.67
C VAL A 242 -26.79 5.49 -8.03
N VAL A 243 -27.98 5.83 -7.53
CA VAL A 243 -28.53 7.19 -7.64
C VAL A 243 -28.87 7.70 -6.25
N VAL A 244 -28.43 8.92 -5.95
CA VAL A 244 -28.66 9.63 -4.69
C VAL A 244 -29.36 10.96 -4.95
N ASP A 245 -30.22 11.39 -4.03
CA ASP A 245 -30.88 12.70 -4.10
C ASP A 245 -29.93 13.81 -3.66
N ASP A 246 -29.03 13.48 -2.72
CA ASP A 246 -28.00 14.38 -2.22
C ASP A 246 -26.72 13.60 -1.86
N LEU A 247 -25.56 14.23 -2.05
CA LEU A 247 -24.27 13.61 -1.76
C LEU A 247 -24.02 13.38 -0.26
N ALA A 248 -24.85 13.94 0.64
CA ALA A 248 -24.91 13.53 2.05
C ALA A 248 -25.27 12.04 2.22
N GLN A 249 -25.89 11.40 1.23
CA GLN A 249 -26.19 9.96 1.22
C GLN A 249 -24.99 9.08 0.81
N VAL A 250 -23.88 9.69 0.41
CA VAL A 250 -22.61 9.00 0.11
C VAL A 250 -21.71 9.07 1.36
N GLN A 251 -21.43 7.92 1.94
CA GLN A 251 -20.46 7.81 3.04
C GLN A 251 -19.07 7.50 2.50
N VAL A 252 -18.05 7.95 3.22
CA VAL A 252 -16.67 7.49 3.04
C VAL A 252 -16.38 6.61 4.24
N ALA A 253 -15.99 5.35 4.00
CA ALA A 253 -15.57 4.46 5.07
C ALA A 253 -14.41 5.13 5.81
N MET A 254 -14.63 5.46 7.08
CA MET A 254 -13.55 5.82 7.98
C MET A 254 -12.83 4.53 8.40
N GLU A 255 -12.08 3.93 7.49
CA GLU A 255 -10.92 3.17 7.94
C GLU A 255 -9.83 4.21 8.14
N PRO A 256 -9.47 4.59 9.38
CA PRO A 256 -8.26 5.37 9.51
C PRO A 256 -7.12 4.51 8.95
N PRO A 257 -6.15 5.08 8.19
CA PRO A 257 -4.92 4.39 7.83
C PRO A 257 -4.27 3.66 9.02
N SER A 258 -4.50 4.16 10.25
CA SER A 258 -4.08 3.51 11.49
C SER A 258 -4.71 2.14 11.79
N ALA A 259 -5.75 1.67 11.09
CA ALA A 259 -6.31 0.33 11.29
C ALA A 259 -5.47 -0.78 10.62
N TRP A 260 -4.63 -0.41 9.66
CA TRP A 260 -3.73 -1.31 8.94
C TRP A 260 -2.25 -0.99 9.17
N SER A 261 -1.95 0.08 9.91
CA SER A 261 -0.59 0.55 10.11
C SER A 261 -0.25 0.61 11.59
N LEU A 262 0.71 -0.22 12.01
CA LEU A 262 1.34 -0.09 13.33
C LEU A 262 2.57 0.81 13.20
N ILE A 263 2.44 2.05 13.68
CA ILE A 263 3.42 3.12 13.49
C ILE A 263 4.20 3.40 14.78
N PHE A 264 5.51 3.54 14.64
CA PHE A 264 6.43 3.98 15.67
C PHE A 264 7.16 5.23 15.21
N GLU A 265 7.07 6.29 16.02
CA GLU A 265 7.80 7.54 15.81
C GLU A 265 8.95 7.65 16.81
N GLY A 266 10.02 8.32 16.38
CA GLY A 266 11.23 8.49 17.18
C GLY A 266 12.06 7.21 17.32
N PHE A 267 13.37 7.40 17.50
CA PHE A 267 14.30 6.31 17.78
C PHE A 267 14.52 6.19 19.30
N ASP A 268 14.22 5.02 19.87
CA ASP A 268 14.44 4.71 21.29
C ASP A 268 15.14 3.35 21.42
N PRO A 269 16.46 3.32 21.68
CA PRO A 269 17.23 2.10 21.80
C PRO A 269 16.66 1.08 22.79
N LEU A 270 15.98 1.53 23.86
CA LEU A 270 15.43 0.62 24.88
C LEU A 270 14.19 -0.13 24.40
N ARG A 271 13.52 0.38 23.35
CA ARG A 271 12.29 -0.20 22.79
C ARG A 271 12.52 -0.96 21.49
N GLU A 272 13.71 -0.88 20.89
CA GLU A 272 13.99 -1.52 19.60
C GLU A 272 13.73 -3.03 19.65
N GLY A 273 14.19 -3.76 20.68
CA GLY A 273 13.92 -5.21 20.76
C GLY A 273 12.43 -5.60 20.73
N VAL A 274 11.54 -4.74 21.26
CA VAL A 274 10.07 -4.92 21.19
C VAL A 274 9.56 -4.62 19.77
N ARG A 275 10.00 -3.50 19.18
CA ARG A 275 9.65 -3.13 17.80
C ARG A 275 10.10 -4.20 16.81
N GLU A 276 11.29 -4.74 16.99
CA GLU A 276 11.82 -5.82 16.17
C GLU A 276 10.97 -7.09 16.23
N ALA A 277 10.41 -7.42 17.40
CA ALA A 277 9.51 -8.56 17.52
C ALA A 277 8.17 -8.29 16.81
N LEU A 278 7.54 -7.14 17.12
CA LEU A 278 6.25 -6.74 16.53
C LEU A 278 6.33 -6.51 15.02
N CYS A 279 7.47 -6.06 14.49
CA CYS A 279 7.69 -5.82 13.07
C CYS A 279 8.39 -7.00 12.36
N THR A 280 8.36 -8.20 12.94
CA THR A 280 8.79 -9.41 12.24
C THR A 280 7.93 -9.63 11.01
N LEU A 281 8.55 -9.93 9.88
CA LEU A 281 7.88 -10.33 8.64
C LEU A 281 8.13 -11.81 8.38
N GLY A 282 7.12 -12.54 7.94
CA GLY A 282 7.25 -13.95 7.59
C GLY A 282 6.19 -14.40 6.58
N ASN A 283 6.30 -15.65 6.16
CA ASN A 283 5.39 -16.24 5.17
C ASN A 283 5.00 -17.68 5.49
N GLY A 284 5.14 -18.14 6.75
CA GLY A 284 4.84 -19.52 7.14
C GLY A 284 5.91 -20.55 6.79
N TYR A 285 6.95 -20.17 6.02
CA TYR A 285 8.15 -20.99 5.77
C TYR A 285 9.36 -20.42 6.53
N PHE A 286 9.64 -19.13 6.40
CA PHE A 286 10.63 -18.44 7.20
C PHE A 286 10.15 -17.06 7.66
N ALA A 287 10.82 -16.52 8.67
CA ALA A 287 10.56 -15.21 9.22
C ALA A 287 11.86 -14.45 9.46
N THR A 288 11.81 -13.14 9.33
CA THR A 288 12.91 -12.22 9.62
C THR A 288 12.43 -11.13 10.56
N ARG A 289 13.11 -10.95 11.70
CA ARG A 289 12.77 -9.93 12.70
C ARG A 289 12.81 -8.52 12.10
N GLY A 290 12.07 -7.61 12.73
CA GLY A 290 12.00 -6.18 12.42
C GLY A 290 13.28 -5.36 12.64
N ALA A 291 14.45 -6.00 12.75
CA ALA A 291 15.75 -5.36 13.02
C ALA A 291 16.17 -4.42 11.88
N VAL A 292 16.93 -3.37 12.21
CA VAL A 292 17.43 -2.39 11.23
C VAL A 292 18.33 -3.09 10.18
N ALA A 293 18.18 -2.73 8.91
CA ALA A 293 19.07 -3.24 7.87
C ALA A 293 20.54 -2.87 8.17
N GLY A 294 21.44 -3.85 8.05
CA GLY A 294 22.86 -3.68 8.37
C GLY A 294 23.21 -3.73 9.86
N ALA A 295 22.22 -3.87 10.75
CA ALA A 295 22.49 -4.06 12.18
C ALA A 295 23.14 -5.41 12.46
N VAL A 296 24.00 -5.41 13.49
CA VAL A 296 24.59 -6.61 14.08
C VAL A 296 23.97 -6.84 15.45
N ALA A 297 23.96 -8.09 15.91
CA ALA A 297 23.43 -8.40 17.23
C ALA A 297 24.26 -7.72 18.34
N ASP A 298 23.61 -6.87 19.12
CA ASP A 298 24.19 -6.16 20.26
C ASP A 298 23.14 -5.97 21.38
N ASP A 299 23.34 -5.00 22.27
CA ASP A 299 22.41 -4.73 23.38
C ASP A 299 21.12 -4.03 22.96
N VAL A 300 21.07 -3.47 21.74
CA VAL A 300 19.94 -2.71 21.18
C VAL A 300 19.22 -3.53 20.12
N HIS A 301 19.98 -4.05 19.16
CA HIS A 301 19.46 -4.74 17.98
C HIS A 301 19.71 -6.23 18.04
N TYR A 302 18.72 -7.01 17.60
CA TYR A 302 18.82 -8.45 17.48
C TYR A 302 18.26 -8.94 16.14
N PRO A 303 19.07 -8.92 15.05
CA PRO A 303 18.67 -9.50 13.79
C PRO A 303 18.50 -11.02 13.95
N GLY A 304 17.32 -11.50 13.58
CA GLY A 304 16.98 -12.92 13.62
C GLY A 304 16.28 -13.35 12.35
N THR A 305 16.76 -14.42 11.72
CA THR A 305 16.10 -15.10 10.61
C THR A 305 15.83 -16.54 11.03
N TYR A 306 14.59 -17.00 10.93
CA TYR A 306 14.17 -18.29 11.46
C TYR A 306 13.43 -19.09 10.39
N LEU A 307 13.77 -20.36 10.24
CA LEU A 307 13.00 -21.33 9.47
C LEU A 307 11.91 -21.92 10.37
N ALA A 308 10.69 -22.11 9.86
CA ALA A 308 9.63 -22.80 10.57
C ALA A 308 10.08 -24.21 10.97
N CYS A 309 10.03 -24.51 12.27
CA CYS A 309 10.58 -25.74 12.86
C CYS A 309 12.07 -25.99 12.50
N GLY A 310 12.86 -24.93 12.32
CA GLY A 310 14.31 -25.00 12.06
C GLY A 310 15.11 -25.26 13.33
N TYR A 311 15.02 -26.47 13.88
CA TYR A 311 15.64 -26.83 15.15
C TYR A 311 17.04 -27.45 15.01
N ASN A 312 17.85 -27.28 16.06
CA ASN A 312 19.12 -27.97 16.22
C ASN A 312 19.43 -28.17 17.71
N ARG A 313 20.10 -29.28 18.04
CA ARG A 313 20.43 -29.63 19.42
C ARG A 313 21.89 -29.35 19.75
N LEU A 314 22.14 -28.75 20.91
CA LEU A 314 23.48 -28.51 21.43
C LEU A 314 23.64 -29.06 22.85
N ARG A 315 24.87 -29.49 23.14
CA ARG A 315 25.31 -29.87 24.49
C ARG A 315 26.15 -28.77 25.10
N SER A 316 25.94 -28.55 26.39
CA SER A 316 26.65 -27.57 27.21
C SER A 316 27.09 -28.20 28.51
N ASP A 317 28.36 -28.07 28.87
CA ASP A 317 28.87 -28.52 30.17
C ASP A 317 28.81 -27.37 31.18
N ILE A 318 27.90 -27.47 32.15
CA ILE A 318 27.70 -26.47 33.21
C ILE A 318 27.89 -27.12 34.57
N ALA A 319 28.83 -26.61 35.36
CA ALA A 319 29.12 -27.08 36.72
C ALA A 319 29.27 -28.62 36.82
N GLY A 320 29.95 -29.23 35.85
CA GLY A 320 30.19 -30.68 35.80
C GLY A 320 29.00 -31.52 35.33
N ARG A 321 27.92 -30.90 34.84
CA ARG A 321 26.77 -31.59 34.23
C ARG A 321 26.63 -31.19 32.77
N THR A 322 26.49 -32.17 31.89
CA THR A 322 26.12 -31.94 30.50
C THR A 322 24.61 -31.73 30.40
N VAL A 323 24.20 -30.55 29.92
CA VAL A 323 22.82 -30.21 29.60
C VAL A 323 22.69 -30.17 28.08
N GLU A 324 21.66 -30.82 27.57
CA GLU A 324 21.34 -30.85 26.15
C GLU A 324 20.04 -30.09 25.91
N ASN A 325 20.04 -29.14 24.98
CA ASN A 325 18.89 -28.32 24.63
C ASN A 325 18.68 -28.35 23.11
N GLU A 326 17.42 -28.43 22.70
CA GLU A 326 17.03 -28.11 21.34
C GLU A 326 16.54 -26.67 21.27
N ASP A 327 16.96 -25.97 20.22
CA ASP A 327 16.64 -24.57 20.03
C ASP A 327 16.23 -24.31 18.58
N LEU A 328 15.26 -23.42 18.40
CA LEU A 328 15.00 -22.76 17.11
C LEU A 328 16.24 -21.96 16.71
N VAL A 329 16.86 -22.32 15.60
CA VAL A 329 18.15 -21.76 15.18
C VAL A 329 17.96 -20.38 14.55
N ASN A 330 18.77 -19.40 14.98
CA ASN A 330 18.97 -18.17 14.23
C ASN A 330 19.85 -18.44 13.00
N LEU A 331 19.28 -18.31 11.81
CA LEU A 331 19.87 -18.62 10.51
C LEU A 331 20.50 -17.38 9.86
N PRO A 332 21.31 -17.53 8.79
CA PRO A 332 22.09 -16.42 8.25
C PRO A 332 21.27 -15.15 7.98
N ASN A 333 21.84 -14.01 8.35
CA ASN A 333 21.19 -12.71 8.25
C ASN A 333 21.39 -12.13 6.84
N TRP A 334 20.33 -12.18 6.03
CA TRP A 334 20.30 -11.55 4.71
C TRP A 334 20.06 -10.03 4.76
N LEU A 335 19.64 -9.46 5.90
CA LEU A 335 19.45 -8.01 6.06
C LEU A 335 20.77 -7.23 6.22
N ALA A 336 21.93 -7.87 6.12
CA ALA A 336 23.22 -7.20 6.16
C ALA A 336 23.41 -6.28 4.94
N LEU A 337 22.96 -5.03 5.04
CA LEU A 337 23.10 -3.97 4.06
C LEU A 337 23.51 -2.69 4.80
N GLN A 338 24.77 -2.32 4.68
CA GLN A 338 25.36 -1.17 5.37
C GLN A 338 25.76 -0.11 4.35
N PHE A 339 25.77 1.15 4.76
CA PHE A 339 26.30 2.25 3.96
C PHE A 339 27.10 3.22 4.82
N ARG A 340 27.98 3.98 4.17
CA ARG A 340 28.67 5.14 4.75
C ARG A 340 28.81 6.24 3.70
N ILE A 341 28.83 7.48 4.17
CA ILE A 341 28.92 8.67 3.33
C ILE A 341 30.35 9.24 3.40
N ALA A 342 31.02 9.30 2.26
CA ALA A 342 32.46 9.56 2.13
C ALA A 342 33.27 8.59 3.02
N ASP A 343 34.25 9.11 3.76
CA ASP A 343 35.15 8.33 4.60
C ASP A 343 34.69 8.21 6.07
N GLN A 344 33.41 8.44 6.35
CA GLN A 344 32.83 8.27 7.69
C GLN A 344 32.72 6.79 8.10
N ASP A 345 32.36 6.58 9.37
CA ASP A 345 31.93 5.27 9.86
C ASP A 345 30.65 4.77 9.16
N TRP A 346 30.39 3.47 9.27
CA TRP A 346 29.11 2.88 8.85
C TRP A 346 27.96 3.55 9.60
N PHE A 347 26.86 3.80 8.87
CA PHE A 347 25.68 4.44 9.43
C PHE A 347 25.17 3.68 10.66
N ASP A 348 24.98 4.42 11.75
CA ASP A 348 24.42 3.94 13.01
C ASP A 348 23.47 5.01 13.53
N ALA A 349 22.18 4.66 13.66
CA ALA A 349 21.14 5.58 14.12
C ALA A 349 21.37 6.10 15.55
N ARG A 350 22.22 5.43 16.35
CA ARG A 350 22.61 5.88 17.70
C ARG A 350 23.60 7.03 17.68
N ARG A 351 24.36 7.18 16.58
CA ARG A 351 25.41 8.19 16.43
C ARG A 351 24.94 9.38 15.59
N ALA A 352 24.11 9.13 14.58
CA ALA A 352 23.60 10.20 13.72
C ALA A 352 22.64 11.14 14.47
N HIS A 353 22.63 12.43 14.08
CA HIS A 353 21.63 13.37 14.58
C HIS A 353 20.29 13.13 13.87
N ILE A 354 19.42 12.33 14.48
CA ILE A 354 18.10 12.01 13.94
C ILE A 354 17.16 13.20 14.04
N ARG A 355 16.71 13.70 12.89
CA ARG A 355 15.74 14.81 12.76
C ARG A 355 14.31 14.30 12.73
N SER A 356 14.08 13.19 12.04
CA SER A 356 12.80 12.49 12.00
C SER A 356 13.04 10.98 11.94
N TYR A 357 12.17 10.21 12.58
CA TYR A 357 12.18 8.75 12.51
C TYR A 357 10.76 8.24 12.51
N ARG A 358 10.42 7.45 11.49
CA ARG A 358 9.13 6.77 11.40
C ARG A 358 9.34 5.34 10.91
N GLN A 359 8.85 4.38 11.65
CA GLN A 359 8.77 2.97 11.26
C GLN A 359 7.31 2.54 11.24
N GLU A 360 6.90 1.81 10.21
CA GLU A 360 5.54 1.35 10.01
C GLU A 360 5.53 -0.10 9.58
N LEU A 361 4.82 -0.94 10.33
CA LEU A 361 4.35 -2.22 9.81
C LEU A 361 3.03 -1.99 9.08
N ASP A 362 3.07 -2.08 7.76
CA ASP A 362 1.91 -2.10 6.87
C ASP A 362 1.33 -3.52 6.92
N ILE A 363 0.32 -3.71 7.77
CA ILE A 363 -0.33 -4.99 8.04
C ILE A 363 -1.13 -5.45 6.81
N GLN A 364 -1.68 -4.51 6.05
CA GLN A 364 -2.48 -4.82 4.87
C GLN A 364 -1.61 -5.46 3.79
N ARG A 365 -0.42 -4.90 3.56
CA ARG A 365 0.52 -5.38 2.53
C ARG A 365 1.56 -6.36 3.05
N GLY A 366 1.68 -6.53 4.37
CA GLY A 366 2.71 -7.34 5.02
C GLY A 366 4.12 -6.84 4.82
N MET A 367 4.30 -5.51 4.84
CA MET A 367 5.58 -4.85 4.58
C MET A 367 6.05 -4.05 5.81
N LEU A 368 7.36 -3.95 5.97
CA LEU A 368 7.97 -3.01 6.92
C LEU A 368 8.53 -1.82 6.16
N LEU A 369 8.11 -0.62 6.56
CA LEU A 369 8.50 0.66 5.99
C LEU A 369 9.27 1.46 7.05
N LYS A 370 10.34 2.12 6.64
CA LYS A 370 11.11 3.02 7.52
C LYS A 370 11.47 4.30 6.78
N THR A 371 11.35 5.42 7.46
CA THR A 371 11.85 6.71 7.00
C THR A 371 12.67 7.34 8.12
N ILE A 372 13.89 7.74 7.81
CA ILE A 372 14.79 8.42 8.73
C ILE A 372 15.37 9.65 8.03
N ASP A 373 15.14 10.83 8.60
CA ASP A 373 15.89 12.02 8.24
C ASP A 373 16.98 12.24 9.27
N PHE A 374 18.23 12.32 8.83
CA PHE A 374 19.35 12.51 9.73
C PHE A 374 20.37 13.50 9.18
N GLU A 375 21.11 14.09 10.11
CA GLU A 375 22.29 14.91 9.84
C GLU A 375 23.51 14.18 10.43
N ASP A 376 24.59 14.08 9.66
CA ASP A 376 25.86 13.53 10.16
C ASP A 376 26.75 14.60 10.80
N ASP A 377 27.89 14.19 11.37
CA ASP A 377 28.83 15.07 12.05
C ASP A 377 29.47 16.15 11.15
N GLN A 378 29.30 16.04 9.82
CA GLN A 378 29.75 17.03 8.83
C GLN A 378 28.62 17.97 8.38
N GLY A 379 27.44 17.90 9.01
CA GLY A 379 26.27 18.72 8.66
C GLY A 379 25.55 18.27 7.38
N ARG A 380 25.85 17.07 6.88
CA ARG A 380 25.23 16.52 5.67
C ARG A 380 23.88 15.91 6.03
N ARG A 381 22.84 16.42 5.39
CA ARG A 381 21.46 15.98 5.58
C ARG A 381 21.08 14.94 4.56
N THR A 382 20.53 13.85 5.05
CA THR A 382 20.17 12.67 4.24
C THR A 382 18.81 12.16 4.66
N THR A 383 17.94 11.94 3.68
CA THR A 383 16.70 11.18 3.88
C THR A 383 16.94 9.73 3.46
N MET A 384 16.62 8.81 4.36
CA MET A 384 16.67 7.37 4.13
C MET A 384 15.26 6.79 4.13
N HIS A 385 14.91 6.06 3.07
CA HIS A 385 13.70 5.24 3.03
C HIS A 385 14.05 3.76 2.91
N GLU A 386 13.45 2.92 3.75
CA GLU A 386 13.55 1.47 3.69
C GLU A 386 12.16 0.88 3.41
N ARG A 387 12.08 -0.07 2.50
CA ARG A 387 10.89 -0.91 2.29
C ARG A 387 11.32 -2.36 2.22
N ARG A 388 10.66 -3.26 2.94
CA ARG A 388 11.00 -4.69 2.86
C ARG A 388 9.82 -5.62 3.10
N LEU A 389 10.00 -6.85 2.62
CA LEU A 389 9.05 -7.94 2.70
C LEU A 389 9.75 -9.30 2.82
N VAL A 390 9.04 -10.26 3.41
CA VAL A 390 9.25 -11.70 3.20
C VAL A 390 8.07 -12.18 2.36
N SER A 391 8.34 -12.73 1.18
CA SER A 391 7.31 -12.88 0.16
C SER A 391 6.31 -13.99 0.50
N MET A 392 5.04 -13.60 0.64
CA MET A 392 3.88 -14.47 0.69
C MET A 392 3.46 -15.09 -0.66
N SER A 393 3.99 -14.62 -1.79
CA SER A 393 3.70 -15.21 -3.12
C SER A 393 4.72 -16.26 -3.53
N ASN A 394 5.93 -16.18 -2.98
CA ASN A 394 6.99 -17.15 -3.18
C ASN A 394 7.70 -17.36 -1.84
N MET A 395 7.42 -18.51 -1.23
CA MET A 395 7.88 -18.83 0.12
C MET A 395 9.39 -18.74 0.32
N HIS A 396 10.19 -18.83 -0.75
CA HIS A 396 11.65 -18.81 -0.70
C HIS A 396 12.26 -17.42 -0.90
N MET A 397 11.46 -16.35 -1.05
CA MET A 397 11.97 -15.03 -1.45
C MET A 397 11.75 -13.97 -0.39
N ALA A 398 12.70 -13.05 -0.26
CA ALA A 398 12.55 -11.79 0.46
C ALA A 398 13.19 -10.65 -0.31
N ALA A 399 12.77 -9.42 -0.02
CA ALA A 399 13.25 -8.24 -0.73
C ALA A 399 13.34 -7.03 0.20
N LEU A 400 14.35 -6.20 -0.04
CA LEU A 400 14.68 -4.99 0.69
C LEU A 400 15.07 -3.91 -0.33
N GLU A 401 14.45 -2.75 -0.25
CA GLU A 401 14.84 -1.55 -0.97
C GLU A 401 15.30 -0.50 0.05
N LEU A 402 16.48 0.08 -0.16
CA LEU A 402 17.01 1.19 0.63
C LEU A 402 17.30 2.38 -0.30
N SER A 403 16.64 3.50 -0.06
CA SER A 403 16.84 4.74 -0.80
C SER A 403 17.54 5.77 0.08
N LEU A 404 18.55 6.46 -0.45
CA LEU A 404 19.32 7.51 0.20
C LEU A 404 19.29 8.77 -0.67
N THR A 405 18.69 9.84 -0.18
CA THR A 405 18.61 11.14 -0.87
C THR A 405 19.59 12.12 -0.25
N ALA A 406 20.50 12.67 -1.06
CA ALA A 406 21.48 13.66 -0.62
C ALA A 406 20.88 15.08 -0.66
N GLU A 407 20.40 15.61 0.47
CA GLU A 407 19.64 16.88 0.47
C GLU A 407 20.52 18.11 0.19
N ASN A 408 21.67 18.18 0.85
CA ASN A 408 22.55 19.36 0.85
C ASN A 408 24.03 19.04 0.56
N TRP A 409 24.32 17.86 0.01
CA TRP A 409 25.69 17.38 -0.19
C TRP A 409 25.83 16.59 -1.48
N SER A 410 27.07 16.43 -1.93
CA SER A 410 27.46 15.54 -3.04
C SER A 410 28.68 14.75 -2.61
N GLY A 411 28.81 13.51 -3.06
CA GLY A 411 29.95 12.67 -2.72
C GLY A 411 29.71 11.19 -2.91
N THR A 412 30.69 10.40 -2.49
CA THR A 412 30.67 8.94 -2.63
C THR A 412 29.91 8.30 -1.47
N VAL A 413 28.97 7.41 -1.78
CA VAL A 413 28.40 6.46 -0.84
C VAL A 413 29.09 5.12 -1.04
N THR A 414 29.68 4.57 0.02
CA THR A 414 30.13 3.16 0.01
C THR A 414 29.03 2.30 0.60
N VAL A 415 28.59 1.28 -0.14
CA VAL A 415 27.58 0.32 0.30
C VAL A 415 28.24 -1.04 0.44
N ARG A 416 27.94 -1.75 1.53
CA ARG A 416 28.29 -3.15 1.73
C ARG A 416 27.01 -3.98 1.83
N SER A 417 26.80 -4.87 0.87
CA SER A 417 25.69 -5.82 0.89
C SER A 417 26.24 -7.23 1.11
N ALA A 418 25.78 -7.91 2.14
CA ALA A 418 26.31 -9.20 2.58
C ALA A 418 25.24 -10.18 3.03
N ILE A 419 25.66 -11.42 3.26
CA ILE A 419 24.92 -12.42 4.05
C ILE A 419 25.83 -12.79 5.23
N ASP A 420 25.31 -12.67 6.45
CA ASP A 420 26.07 -12.98 7.67
C ASP A 420 25.57 -14.28 8.31
N GLY A 421 26.31 -15.37 8.12
CA GLY A 421 26.08 -16.68 8.74
C GLY A 421 26.85 -16.90 10.04
N ARG A 422 27.56 -15.89 10.56
CA ARG A 422 28.27 -15.97 11.86
C ARG A 422 27.34 -15.73 13.05
N VAL A 423 26.03 -15.65 12.81
CA VAL A 423 25.00 -15.48 13.83
C VAL A 423 24.99 -16.64 14.82
N VAL A 424 24.51 -16.34 16.03
CA VAL A 424 24.39 -17.28 17.15
C VAL A 424 23.10 -16.99 17.91
N ASN A 425 22.57 -18.00 18.60
CA ASN A 425 21.39 -17.84 19.45
C ASN A 425 21.73 -17.08 20.74
N LYS A 426 21.43 -15.79 20.81
CA LYS A 426 21.69 -14.95 22.01
C LYS A 426 20.50 -14.06 22.40
N GLY A 427 19.39 -14.18 21.68
CA GLY A 427 18.19 -13.37 21.85
C GLY A 427 17.47 -13.70 23.15
N ALA A 428 17.48 -14.97 23.56
CA ALA A 428 16.93 -15.39 24.84
C ALA A 428 17.95 -15.23 25.98
N LYS A 429 17.76 -14.19 26.82
CA LYS A 429 18.66 -13.86 27.95
C LYS A 429 18.93 -15.05 28.89
N LEU A 430 17.91 -15.89 29.14
CA LEU A 430 18.00 -17.06 30.02
C LEU A 430 19.02 -18.10 29.53
N TYR A 431 19.18 -18.23 28.20
CA TYR A 431 19.95 -19.31 27.58
C TYR A 431 21.37 -18.90 27.14
N ARG A 432 21.77 -17.65 27.37
CA ARG A 432 23.09 -17.12 26.95
C ARG A 432 24.30 -17.87 27.54
N LYS A 433 24.11 -18.62 28.63
CA LYS A 433 25.17 -19.42 29.29
C LYS A 433 25.39 -20.79 28.65
N PHE A 434 24.46 -21.25 27.81
CA PHE A 434 24.59 -22.51 27.08
C PHE A 434 25.45 -22.32 25.82
N ASN A 435 25.84 -23.43 25.20
CA ASN A 435 26.36 -23.42 23.85
C ASN A 435 25.25 -22.95 22.90
N ASN A 436 25.57 -21.96 22.06
CA ASN A 436 24.63 -21.28 21.18
C ASN A 436 25.14 -21.20 19.72
N GLN A 437 26.22 -21.92 19.41
CA GLN A 437 26.79 -22.00 18.07
C GLN A 437 26.16 -23.19 17.34
N HIS A 438 25.05 -22.95 16.64
CA HIS A 438 24.35 -24.01 15.91
C HIS A 438 24.86 -24.21 14.48
N LEU A 439 25.52 -23.22 13.90
CA LEU A 439 25.88 -23.19 12.48
C LEU A 439 27.36 -23.44 12.25
N GLU A 440 27.62 -24.23 11.20
CA GLU A 440 28.92 -24.44 10.57
C GLU A 440 28.89 -23.81 9.17
N PRO A 441 29.81 -22.88 8.85
CA PRO A 441 29.91 -22.35 7.50
C PRO A 441 30.48 -23.40 6.55
N LEU A 442 29.90 -23.54 5.36
CA LEU A 442 30.36 -24.48 4.33
C LEU A 442 31.01 -23.77 3.14
N THR A 443 30.31 -22.82 2.51
CA THR A 443 30.79 -22.16 1.29
C THR A 443 30.22 -20.75 1.20
N GLY A 444 31.05 -19.79 0.82
CA GLY A 444 30.65 -18.44 0.43
C GLY A 444 31.28 -18.10 -0.91
N GLU A 445 30.52 -17.50 -1.83
CA GLU A 445 31.09 -17.02 -3.09
C GLU A 445 30.24 -15.92 -3.73
N ALA A 446 30.85 -15.15 -4.64
CA ALA A 446 30.12 -14.25 -5.51
C ALA A 446 29.34 -15.04 -6.59
N VAL A 447 28.15 -14.56 -6.95
CA VAL A 447 27.27 -15.15 -7.96
C VAL A 447 26.98 -14.12 -9.04
N GLY A 448 27.49 -14.35 -10.24
CA GLY A 448 27.43 -13.34 -11.30
C GLY A 448 28.12 -12.04 -10.89
N GLU A 449 27.66 -10.92 -11.42
CA GLU A 449 28.25 -9.61 -11.12
C GLU A 449 27.73 -9.02 -9.79
N ASP A 450 26.45 -9.19 -9.49
CA ASP A 450 25.75 -8.46 -8.44
C ASP A 450 25.17 -9.33 -7.32
N GLY A 451 25.53 -10.63 -7.28
CA GLY A 451 25.06 -11.59 -6.31
C GLY A 451 26.15 -12.11 -5.36
N VAL A 452 25.73 -12.54 -4.18
CA VAL A 452 26.54 -13.32 -3.22
C VAL A 452 25.74 -14.53 -2.75
N TYR A 453 26.42 -15.64 -2.50
CA TYR A 453 25.86 -16.90 -2.01
C TYR A 453 26.55 -17.34 -0.74
N LEU A 454 25.77 -17.77 0.24
CA LEU A 454 26.25 -18.41 1.44
C LEU A 454 25.51 -19.72 1.68
N MET A 455 26.27 -20.77 1.98
CA MET A 455 25.79 -22.05 2.49
C MET A 455 26.33 -22.28 3.89
N VAL A 456 25.42 -22.58 4.81
CA VAL A 456 25.75 -23.05 6.17
C VAL A 456 25.03 -24.37 6.42
N ARG A 457 25.42 -25.06 7.49
CA ARG A 457 24.74 -26.28 7.95
C ARG A 457 24.59 -26.24 9.47
N THR A 458 23.48 -26.76 9.99
CA THR A 458 23.36 -27.00 11.42
C THR A 458 24.30 -28.15 11.85
N ASN A 459 25.01 -27.97 12.98
CA ASN A 459 26.07 -28.89 13.37
C ASN A 459 25.60 -30.26 13.90
N GLN A 460 24.32 -30.40 14.27
CA GLN A 460 23.76 -31.67 14.74
C GLN A 460 22.61 -32.16 13.83
N SER A 461 21.63 -31.32 13.52
CA SER A 461 20.50 -31.72 12.66
C SER A 461 20.86 -31.78 11.17
N HIS A 462 22.04 -31.27 10.80
CA HIS A 462 22.59 -31.29 9.43
C HIS A 462 21.67 -30.73 8.34
N ILE A 463 20.80 -29.80 8.72
CA ILE A 463 19.99 -29.01 7.79
C ILE A 463 20.95 -28.06 7.07
N HIS A 464 21.05 -28.21 5.75
CA HIS A 464 21.80 -27.28 4.91
C HIS A 464 20.89 -26.09 4.61
N VAL A 465 21.44 -24.88 4.68
CA VAL A 465 20.71 -23.63 4.45
C VAL A 465 21.48 -22.79 3.46
N ALA A 466 20.85 -22.58 2.31
CA ALA A 466 21.36 -21.80 1.20
C ALA A 466 20.67 -20.44 1.14
N GLN A 467 21.47 -19.38 1.08
CA GLN A 467 20.98 -18.05 0.74
C GLN A 467 21.77 -17.47 -0.43
N VAL A 468 21.06 -16.79 -1.32
CA VAL A 468 21.67 -15.97 -2.37
C VAL A 468 21.04 -14.59 -2.28
N ALA A 469 21.85 -13.54 -2.29
CA ALA A 469 21.37 -12.16 -2.29
C ALA A 469 21.94 -11.42 -3.50
N ARG A 470 21.07 -10.83 -4.32
CA ARG A 470 21.43 -9.93 -5.41
C ARG A 470 21.21 -8.49 -4.98
N THR A 471 22.17 -7.60 -5.21
CA THR A 471 22.04 -6.17 -4.88
C THR A 471 22.33 -5.28 -6.08
N GLN A 472 21.36 -4.50 -6.51
CA GLN A 472 21.44 -3.58 -7.65
C GLN A 472 21.29 -2.13 -7.17
N ALA A 473 22.10 -1.24 -7.75
CA ALA A 473 22.09 0.19 -7.42
C ALA A 473 21.52 1.00 -8.58
N PHE A 474 20.74 2.03 -8.28
CA PHE A 474 20.09 2.89 -9.25
C PHE A 474 20.19 4.35 -8.82
N VAL A 475 20.36 5.25 -9.79
CA VAL A 475 20.21 6.70 -9.61
C VAL A 475 19.36 7.23 -10.76
N ASN A 476 18.37 8.07 -10.46
CA ASN A 476 17.41 8.60 -11.44
C ASN A 476 16.72 7.49 -12.28
N GLY A 477 16.43 6.36 -11.64
CA GLY A 477 15.79 5.19 -12.27
C GLY A 477 16.69 4.37 -13.21
N ARG A 478 17.96 4.75 -13.40
CA ARG A 478 18.92 4.02 -14.23
C ARG A 478 19.78 3.10 -13.38
N ARG A 479 19.90 1.84 -13.79
CA ARG A 479 20.80 0.87 -13.14
C ARG A 479 22.24 1.34 -13.32
N LEU A 480 23.00 1.34 -12.24
CA LEU A 480 24.41 1.65 -12.25
C LEU A 480 25.22 0.38 -12.50
N ASP A 481 26.18 0.48 -13.41
CA ASP A 481 27.26 -0.48 -13.54
C ASP A 481 28.44 0.01 -12.70
N VAL A 482 28.74 -0.71 -11.62
CA VAL A 482 29.69 -0.30 -10.59
C VAL A 482 30.64 -1.43 -10.28
N SER A 483 31.93 -1.10 -10.16
CA SER A 483 32.94 -2.05 -9.71
C SER A 483 32.62 -2.53 -8.30
N ARG A 484 32.68 -3.85 -8.09
CA ARG A 484 32.36 -4.50 -6.82
C ARG A 484 33.60 -5.19 -6.27
N ARG A 485 33.89 -4.94 -5.00
CA ARG A 485 34.91 -5.67 -4.25
C ARG A 485 34.22 -6.75 -3.41
N VAL A 486 34.59 -8.00 -3.62
CA VAL A 486 34.12 -9.11 -2.78
C VAL A 486 34.82 -9.04 -1.42
N VAL A 487 34.04 -9.24 -0.35
CA VAL A 487 34.49 -9.37 1.03
C VAL A 487 34.06 -10.75 1.51
N GLU A 488 35.02 -11.58 1.87
CA GLU A 488 34.79 -12.98 2.22
C GLU A 488 35.53 -13.35 3.50
N GLU A 489 34.82 -13.99 4.42
CA GLU A 489 35.34 -14.60 5.64
C GLU A 489 34.56 -15.90 5.90
N PRO A 490 35.06 -16.83 6.73
CA PRO A 490 34.28 -18.01 7.11
C PRO A 490 32.91 -17.63 7.67
N GLY A 491 31.85 -18.02 6.96
CA GLY A 491 30.46 -17.71 7.32
C GLY A 491 29.99 -16.29 6.97
N TYR A 492 30.75 -15.53 6.20
CA TYR A 492 30.37 -14.18 5.76
C TYR A 492 30.79 -13.92 4.32
N ILE A 493 29.87 -13.44 3.50
CA ILE A 493 30.14 -13.08 2.11
C ILE A 493 29.40 -11.80 1.76
N GLY A 494 30.08 -10.86 1.13
CA GLY A 494 29.49 -9.60 0.72
C GLY A 494 30.20 -8.94 -0.46
N GLN A 495 29.59 -7.88 -0.96
CA GLN A 495 30.16 -7.00 -1.96
C GLN A 495 30.13 -5.57 -1.46
N GLU A 496 31.23 -4.86 -1.65
CA GLU A 496 31.34 -3.42 -1.50
C GLU A 496 31.28 -2.74 -2.87
N LEU A 497 30.42 -1.74 -3.00
CA LEU A 497 30.34 -0.87 -4.16
C LEU A 497 30.44 0.59 -3.72
N LYS A 498 31.01 1.42 -4.60
CA LYS A 498 31.09 2.87 -4.41
C LYS A 498 30.24 3.55 -5.46
N VAL A 499 29.41 4.48 -5.02
CA VAL A 499 28.48 5.21 -5.87
C VAL A 499 28.62 6.70 -5.59
N ASP A 500 28.92 7.49 -6.62
CA ASP A 500 28.90 8.93 -6.50
C ASP A 500 27.49 9.45 -6.75
N ILE A 501 26.98 10.28 -5.83
CA ILE A 501 25.70 10.97 -5.97
C ILE A 501 25.86 12.47 -5.82
N LYS A 502 25.03 13.22 -6.53
CA LYS A 502 24.95 14.67 -6.44
C LYS A 502 23.84 15.11 -5.48
N GLN A 503 23.92 16.36 -5.08
CA GLN A 503 22.86 17.00 -4.30
C GLN A 503 21.53 16.92 -5.04
N GLY A 504 20.48 16.50 -4.33
CA GLY A 504 19.14 16.28 -4.84
C GLY A 504 18.93 14.92 -5.50
N GLU A 505 19.99 14.12 -5.71
CA GLU A 505 19.85 12.77 -6.24
C GLU A 505 19.55 11.73 -5.14
N THR A 506 18.83 10.69 -5.54
CA THR A 506 18.52 9.54 -4.70
C THR A 506 19.22 8.29 -5.24
N LEU A 507 20.05 7.67 -4.40
CA LEU A 507 20.57 6.33 -4.60
C LEU A 507 19.53 5.32 -4.12
N VAL A 508 19.06 4.45 -5.00
CA VAL A 508 18.17 3.33 -4.65
C VAL A 508 18.95 2.02 -4.74
N LEU A 509 18.93 1.25 -3.65
CA LEU A 509 19.55 -0.06 -3.54
C LEU A 509 18.45 -1.12 -3.45
N GLU A 510 18.32 -1.96 -4.47
CA GLU A 510 17.42 -3.11 -4.45
C GLU A 510 18.20 -4.36 -4.07
N LYS A 511 17.89 -4.95 -2.91
CA LYS A 511 18.44 -6.23 -2.45
C LYS A 511 17.34 -7.28 -2.43
N VAL A 512 17.50 -8.33 -3.23
CA VAL A 512 16.58 -9.48 -3.27
C VAL A 512 17.32 -10.71 -2.82
N ALA A 513 16.73 -11.47 -1.89
CA ALA A 513 17.33 -12.67 -1.31
C ALA A 513 16.44 -13.90 -1.50
N SER A 514 17.06 -15.04 -1.77
CA SER A 514 16.42 -16.35 -1.76
C SER A 514 16.86 -17.13 -0.52
N PHE A 515 15.98 -17.99 0.00
CA PHE A 515 16.20 -18.83 1.16
C PHE A 515 15.71 -20.25 0.85
N TYR A 516 16.64 -21.21 0.82
CA TYR A 516 16.35 -22.63 0.58
C TYR A 516 17.04 -23.49 1.62
N THR A 517 16.49 -24.67 1.88
CA THR A 517 17.08 -25.65 2.79
C THR A 517 17.06 -27.06 2.21
N SER A 518 17.85 -27.96 2.79
CA SER A 518 17.82 -29.38 2.44
C SER A 518 16.48 -30.07 2.78
N ARG A 519 15.53 -29.39 3.43
CA ARG A 519 14.18 -29.90 3.69
C ARG A 519 13.20 -29.63 2.55
N ASP A 520 13.55 -28.79 1.58
CA ASP A 520 12.63 -28.40 0.54
C ASP A 520 12.34 -29.58 -0.41
N HIS A 521 11.09 -29.66 -0.87
CA HIS A 521 10.67 -30.70 -1.79
C HIS A 521 10.92 -30.28 -3.24
N ALA A 522 11.11 -31.27 -4.12
CA ALA A 522 11.28 -31.07 -5.57
C ALA A 522 12.47 -30.18 -5.97
N ILE A 523 13.52 -30.16 -5.15
CA ILE A 523 14.81 -29.52 -5.45
C ILE A 523 15.89 -30.57 -5.68
N SER A 524 16.90 -30.26 -6.51
CA SER A 524 18.10 -31.12 -6.61
C SER A 524 19.05 -30.91 -5.44
N GLU A 525 19.30 -29.65 -5.09
CA GLU A 525 20.18 -29.20 -4.01
C GLU A 525 19.80 -27.74 -3.69
N CYS A 526 19.80 -27.37 -2.42
CA CYS A 526 19.26 -26.07 -1.98
C CYS A 526 20.05 -24.87 -2.53
N GLY A 527 21.37 -24.97 -2.67
CA GLY A 527 22.23 -23.95 -3.27
C GLY A 527 22.00 -23.75 -4.76
N LEU A 528 21.83 -24.82 -5.52
CA LEU A 528 21.47 -24.76 -6.94
C LEU A 528 20.13 -24.04 -7.14
N GLU A 529 19.12 -24.39 -6.35
CA GLU A 529 17.79 -23.79 -6.48
C GLU A 529 17.76 -22.34 -5.98
N ALA A 530 18.50 -22.00 -4.91
CA ALA A 530 18.64 -20.61 -4.45
C ALA A 530 19.21 -19.70 -5.56
N ARG A 531 20.26 -20.14 -6.27
CA ARG A 531 20.86 -19.38 -7.37
C ARG A 531 19.90 -19.23 -8.55
N LYS A 532 19.22 -20.32 -8.88
CA LYS A 532 18.23 -20.34 -9.97
C LYS A 532 17.04 -19.42 -9.67
N ALA A 533 16.59 -19.35 -8.42
CA ALA A 533 15.55 -18.42 -7.98
C ALA A 533 16.00 -16.97 -8.20
N ILE A 534 17.16 -16.57 -7.68
CA ILE A 534 17.70 -15.21 -7.86
C ILE A 534 17.94 -14.86 -9.33
N ALA A 535 18.44 -15.80 -10.14
CA ALA A 535 18.66 -15.57 -11.56
C ALA A 535 17.35 -15.32 -12.34
N ARG A 536 16.22 -15.86 -11.87
CA ARG A 536 14.90 -15.74 -12.51
C ARG A 536 14.05 -14.63 -11.93
N THR A 537 14.33 -14.18 -10.71
CA THR A 537 13.56 -13.12 -10.07
C THR A 537 13.79 -11.76 -10.73
N GLY A 538 12.69 -11.06 -11.00
CA GLY A 538 12.68 -9.67 -11.47
C GLY A 538 13.20 -8.66 -10.44
N ARG A 539 12.93 -7.38 -10.66
CA ARG A 539 13.31 -6.30 -9.74
C ARG A 539 12.50 -6.34 -8.44
N PHE A 540 12.92 -5.54 -7.46
CA PHE A 540 12.21 -5.38 -6.18
C PHE A 540 10.70 -5.20 -6.37
N GLN A 541 10.31 -4.31 -7.29
CA GLN A 541 8.92 -3.98 -7.55
C GLN A 541 8.06 -5.18 -8.01
N VAL A 542 8.63 -6.11 -8.80
CA VAL A 542 7.91 -7.33 -9.23
C VAL A 542 7.59 -8.21 -8.02
N VAL A 543 8.56 -8.35 -7.09
CA VAL A 543 8.35 -9.13 -5.86
C VAL A 543 7.30 -8.47 -4.98
N VAL A 544 7.26 -7.14 -4.92
CA VAL A 544 6.22 -6.38 -4.18
C VAL A 544 4.83 -6.61 -4.77
N GLU A 545 4.68 -6.52 -6.09
CA GLU A 545 3.38 -6.68 -6.76
C GLU A 545 2.78 -8.05 -6.50
N ASP A 546 3.56 -9.11 -6.71
CA ASP A 546 3.11 -10.49 -6.44
C ASP A 546 2.80 -10.70 -4.94
N HIS A 547 3.62 -10.14 -4.06
CA HIS A 547 3.46 -10.22 -2.61
C HIS A 547 2.18 -9.56 -2.11
N VAL A 548 1.93 -8.32 -2.54
CA VAL A 548 0.74 -7.55 -2.15
C VAL A 548 -0.52 -8.26 -2.63
N LEU A 549 -0.51 -8.77 -3.87
CA LEU A 549 -1.62 -9.54 -4.40
C LEU A 549 -1.90 -10.81 -3.56
N ALA A 550 -0.86 -11.52 -3.11
CA ALA A 550 -1.02 -12.67 -2.22
C ALA A 550 -1.66 -12.27 -0.87
N TRP A 551 -1.22 -11.16 -0.27
CA TRP A 551 -1.82 -10.63 0.96
C TRP A 551 -3.26 -10.17 0.77
N GLU A 552 -3.60 -9.53 -0.35
CA GLU A 552 -4.98 -9.18 -0.67
C GLU A 552 -5.88 -10.42 -0.69
N HIS A 553 -5.45 -11.51 -1.31
CA HIS A 553 -6.20 -12.76 -1.32
C HIS A 553 -6.37 -13.35 0.09
N ILE A 554 -5.34 -13.27 0.93
CA ILE A 554 -5.42 -13.69 2.34
C ILE A 554 -6.42 -12.81 3.10
N TRP A 555 -6.30 -11.49 3.01
CA TRP A 555 -7.19 -10.56 3.73
C TRP A 555 -8.64 -10.65 3.29
N ARG A 556 -8.92 -10.89 2.00
CA ARG A 556 -10.29 -11.17 1.52
C ARG A 556 -10.93 -12.38 2.21
N ARG A 557 -10.13 -13.34 2.68
CA ARG A 557 -10.61 -14.55 3.38
C ARG A 557 -10.63 -14.40 4.89
N PHE A 558 -9.71 -13.62 5.46
CA PHE A 558 -9.47 -13.57 6.91
C PHE A 558 -9.85 -12.27 7.61
N ASP A 559 -9.97 -11.13 6.92
CA ASP A 559 -10.29 -9.85 7.57
C ASP A 559 -11.65 -9.94 8.30
N VAL A 560 -11.67 -9.35 9.48
CA VAL A 560 -12.85 -9.24 10.34
C VAL A 560 -13.01 -7.77 10.68
N GLN A 561 -14.12 -7.20 10.25
CA GLN A 561 -14.46 -5.81 10.54
C GLN A 561 -15.27 -5.73 11.84
N ILE A 562 -14.80 -4.90 12.77
CA ILE A 562 -15.45 -4.66 14.06
C ILE A 562 -15.60 -3.15 14.25
N GLN A 563 -16.81 -2.73 14.62
CA GLN A 563 -17.09 -1.37 15.02
C GLN A 563 -17.49 -1.34 16.50
N PRO A 564 -16.91 -0.46 17.32
CA PRO A 564 -17.32 -0.34 18.71
C PRO A 564 -18.76 0.16 18.78
N ALA A 565 -19.57 -0.47 19.64
CA ALA A 565 -20.97 -0.07 19.84
C ALA A 565 -21.08 1.33 20.48
N ASP A 566 -20.10 1.72 21.30
CA ASP A 566 -19.96 3.07 21.85
C ASP A 566 -18.91 3.86 21.03
N PRO A 567 -19.31 4.91 20.30
CA PRO A 567 -18.38 5.78 19.55
C PRO A 567 -17.32 6.48 20.44
N LYS A 568 -17.52 6.52 21.76
CA LYS A 568 -16.54 7.09 22.71
C LYS A 568 -15.40 6.13 23.05
N PHE A 569 -15.47 4.87 22.62
CA PHE A 569 -14.43 3.89 22.85
C PHE A 569 -13.19 4.24 22.03
N LYS A 570 -12.08 4.57 22.71
CA LYS A 570 -10.91 5.21 22.08
C LYS A 570 -9.84 4.24 21.56
N LEU A 571 -9.88 2.97 21.94
CA LEU A 571 -8.86 2.01 21.53
C LEU A 571 -9.12 1.56 20.09
N ASN A 572 -8.07 1.51 19.27
CA ASN A 572 -8.15 1.05 17.89
C ASN A 572 -8.24 -0.48 17.82
N ILE A 573 -9.40 -1.03 18.20
CA ILE A 573 -9.65 -2.49 18.23
C ILE A 573 -9.44 -3.12 16.86
N GLN A 574 -9.81 -2.41 15.80
CA GLN A 574 -9.65 -2.90 14.44
C GLN A 574 -8.18 -3.16 14.09
N LEU A 575 -7.28 -2.23 14.44
CA LEU A 575 -5.83 -2.42 14.30
C LEU A 575 -5.34 -3.61 15.11
N LEU A 576 -5.71 -3.68 16.40
CA LEU A 576 -5.22 -4.74 17.29
C LEU A 576 -5.63 -6.12 16.80
N LEU A 577 -6.88 -6.27 16.38
CA LEU A 577 -7.36 -7.53 15.82
C LEU A 577 -6.60 -7.89 14.53
N ARG A 578 -6.40 -6.94 13.62
CA ARG A 578 -5.64 -7.15 12.38
C ARG A 578 -4.18 -7.49 12.66
N LEU A 579 -3.56 -6.88 13.66
CA LEU A 579 -2.19 -7.18 14.09
C LEU A 579 -2.08 -8.63 14.60
N ASP A 580 -3.01 -9.08 15.44
CA ASP A 580 -3.03 -10.46 15.93
C ASP A 580 -3.26 -11.46 14.78
N MET A 581 -4.23 -11.18 13.89
CA MET A 581 -4.50 -12.01 12.72
C MET A 581 -3.29 -12.07 11.77
N PHE A 582 -2.62 -10.94 11.54
CA PHE A 582 -1.42 -10.86 10.72
C PHE A 582 -0.30 -11.74 11.27
N HIS A 583 -0.05 -11.67 12.58
CA HIS A 583 0.97 -12.51 13.22
C HIS A 583 0.66 -14.00 13.12
N LEU A 584 -0.62 -14.41 13.22
CA LEU A 584 -1.02 -15.79 12.95
C LEU A 584 -0.76 -16.19 11.49
N LEU A 585 -1.20 -15.36 10.54
CA LEU A 585 -1.13 -15.63 9.10
C LEU A 585 0.29 -15.67 8.54
N GLN A 586 1.24 -14.96 9.16
CA GLN A 586 2.65 -15.05 8.78
C GLN A 586 3.41 -16.17 9.50
N ALA A 587 2.93 -16.62 10.66
CA ALA A 587 3.53 -17.73 11.39
C ALA A 587 3.16 -19.07 10.75
N VAL A 588 1.89 -19.21 10.34
CA VAL A 588 1.39 -20.33 9.53
C VAL A 588 0.45 -19.78 8.45
N SER A 589 0.77 -20.07 7.20
CA SER A 589 0.21 -19.39 6.02
C SER A 589 -0.25 -20.43 4.97
N PRO A 590 -0.76 -20.02 3.80
CA PRO A 590 -0.96 -20.94 2.68
C PRO A 590 0.31 -21.72 2.30
N ASP A 591 1.48 -21.10 2.39
CA ASP A 591 2.79 -21.72 2.09
C ASP A 591 3.17 -22.81 3.09
N SER A 592 2.55 -22.81 4.27
CA SER A 592 2.73 -23.87 5.26
C SER A 592 2.12 -25.20 4.83
N ILE A 593 1.14 -25.21 3.92
CA ILE A 593 0.36 -26.40 3.59
C ILE A 593 1.27 -27.50 3.02
N GLY A 594 1.28 -28.66 3.67
CA GLY A 594 2.08 -29.80 3.26
C GLY A 594 3.52 -29.81 3.77
N LEU A 595 3.95 -28.77 4.50
CA LEU A 595 5.23 -28.77 5.23
C LEU A 595 5.09 -29.51 6.56
N ASP A 596 6.19 -30.10 7.05
CA ASP A 596 6.25 -30.65 8.41
C ASP A 596 6.47 -29.52 9.43
N ILE A 597 5.38 -28.86 9.80
CA ILE A 597 5.38 -27.73 10.74
C ILE A 597 4.22 -27.78 11.73
N GLY A 598 4.45 -27.28 12.94
CA GLY A 598 3.41 -26.90 13.90
C GLY A 598 3.45 -25.40 14.17
N VAL A 599 2.67 -24.91 15.15
CA VAL A 599 2.66 -23.48 15.53
C VAL A 599 3.18 -23.23 16.95
N PRO A 600 4.23 -22.42 17.14
CA PRO A 600 4.85 -22.23 18.45
C PRO A 600 4.19 -21.10 19.24
N ALA A 601 4.39 -21.10 20.56
CA ALA A 601 3.75 -20.15 21.49
C ALA A 601 4.07 -18.66 21.23
N ARG A 602 5.11 -18.35 20.45
CA ARG A 602 5.55 -16.98 20.13
C ARG A 602 5.65 -16.70 18.62
N GLY A 603 5.06 -17.55 17.78
CA GLY A 603 5.35 -17.58 16.35
C GLY A 603 6.86 -17.73 16.08
N TRP A 604 7.30 -17.41 14.86
CA TRP A 604 8.71 -17.45 14.47
C TRP A 604 9.41 -16.10 14.67
N THR A 605 9.10 -15.41 15.78
CA THR A 605 9.50 -14.01 16.01
C THR A 605 10.75 -13.85 16.88
N GLY A 606 11.25 -14.95 17.47
CA GLY A 606 12.43 -14.94 18.33
C GLY A 606 12.64 -16.26 19.07
N GLU A 607 13.62 -16.26 19.97
CA GLU A 607 14.12 -17.47 20.66
C GLU A 607 13.43 -17.77 21.99
N ALA A 608 12.47 -16.94 22.43
CA ALA A 608 11.71 -17.22 23.63
C ALA A 608 10.88 -18.51 23.47
N TYR A 609 10.83 -19.34 24.51
CA TYR A 609 10.30 -20.71 24.44
C TYR A 609 11.01 -21.60 23.41
N GLN A 610 12.19 -21.20 22.94
CA GLN A 610 13.04 -21.97 22.01
C GLN A 610 12.33 -22.34 20.70
N GLY A 611 11.25 -21.62 20.37
CA GLY A 611 10.37 -21.93 19.24
C GLY A 611 9.56 -23.22 19.39
N HIS A 612 9.53 -23.86 20.57
CA HIS A 612 8.82 -25.11 20.77
C HIS A 612 7.30 -24.98 20.63
N ILE A 613 6.68 -26.10 20.28
CA ILE A 613 5.26 -26.22 19.99
C ILE A 613 4.55 -26.87 21.17
N PHE A 614 3.55 -26.16 21.69
CA PHE A 614 2.78 -26.51 22.89
C PHE A 614 1.34 -26.90 22.49
N TRP A 615 0.46 -27.09 23.47
CA TRP A 615 -0.98 -27.21 23.26
C TRP A 615 -1.65 -25.95 22.68
N ASP A 616 -0.92 -24.83 22.56
CA ASP A 616 -1.37 -23.53 22.07
C ASP A 616 -2.05 -23.58 20.70
N GLU A 617 -1.73 -24.59 19.88
CA GLU A 617 -2.39 -24.85 18.59
C GLU A 617 -3.92 -24.99 18.74
N LEU A 618 -4.42 -25.46 19.89
CA LEU A 618 -5.86 -25.55 20.18
C LEU A 618 -6.56 -24.19 20.22
N PHE A 619 -5.85 -23.12 20.60
CA PHE A 619 -6.37 -21.75 20.58
C PHE A 619 -6.37 -21.17 19.16
N ILE A 620 -5.50 -21.70 18.29
CA ILE A 620 -5.25 -21.19 16.94
C ILE A 620 -6.14 -21.91 15.91
N PHE A 621 -6.43 -23.20 16.08
CA PHE A 621 -7.26 -23.97 15.16
C PHE A 621 -8.62 -23.32 14.85
N PRO A 622 -9.39 -22.74 15.80
CA PRO A 622 -10.66 -22.09 15.48
C PRO A 622 -10.55 -20.98 14.44
N PHE A 623 -9.43 -20.24 14.42
CA PHE A 623 -9.19 -19.17 13.45
C PHE A 623 -9.08 -19.74 12.02
N PHE A 624 -8.36 -20.85 11.85
CA PHE A 624 -8.12 -21.48 10.55
C PHE A 624 -9.23 -22.43 10.10
N ASN A 625 -9.87 -23.19 11.00
CA ASN A 625 -10.84 -24.24 10.66
C ASN A 625 -11.97 -23.79 9.73
N HIS A 626 -12.50 -22.58 9.97
CA HIS A 626 -13.62 -22.06 9.19
C HIS A 626 -13.19 -21.42 7.87
N ARG A 627 -11.92 -21.01 7.78
CA ARG A 627 -11.42 -20.24 6.66
C ARG A 627 -10.54 -21.09 5.80
N MET A 628 -9.48 -21.70 6.31
CA MET A 628 -8.49 -22.52 5.58
C MET A 628 -8.10 -23.77 6.40
N PRO A 629 -8.98 -24.80 6.46
CA PRO A 629 -8.77 -26.00 7.27
C PRO A 629 -7.54 -26.83 6.84
N GLU A 630 -7.01 -26.61 5.64
CA GLU A 630 -5.79 -27.24 5.14
C GLU A 630 -4.56 -26.90 6.00
N ILE A 631 -4.51 -25.69 6.57
CA ILE A 631 -3.48 -25.30 7.54
C ILE A 631 -3.64 -26.15 8.80
N THR A 632 -4.83 -26.20 9.41
CA THR A 632 -5.07 -27.03 10.61
C THR A 632 -4.72 -28.49 10.36
N ARG A 633 -5.07 -29.03 9.18
CA ARG A 633 -4.69 -30.39 8.80
C ARG A 633 -3.18 -30.57 8.81
N THR A 634 -2.42 -29.61 8.28
CA THR A 634 -0.96 -29.64 8.30
C THR A 634 -0.41 -29.66 9.73
N LEU A 635 -0.91 -28.80 10.61
CA LEU A 635 -0.50 -28.76 12.03
C LEU A 635 -0.84 -30.06 12.76
N LEU A 636 -1.96 -30.70 12.44
CA LEU A 636 -2.29 -32.04 12.95
C LEU A 636 -1.38 -33.13 12.39
N MET A 637 -0.96 -33.02 11.12
CA MET A 637 0.00 -33.96 10.52
C MET A 637 1.37 -33.89 11.19
N TYR A 638 1.81 -32.70 11.63
CA TYR A 638 3.00 -32.55 12.48
C TYR A 638 2.90 -33.43 13.74
N ARG A 639 1.74 -33.41 14.43
CA ARG A 639 1.51 -34.28 15.61
C ARG A 639 1.45 -35.75 15.24
N TYR A 640 0.79 -36.08 14.13
CA TYR A 640 0.68 -37.46 13.65
C TYR A 640 2.05 -38.09 13.37
N GLN A 641 2.95 -37.35 12.71
CA GLN A 641 4.31 -37.81 12.41
C GLN A 641 5.14 -38.09 13.67
N ARG A 642 4.80 -37.45 14.79
CA ARG A 642 5.46 -37.55 16.10
C ARG A 642 4.77 -38.53 17.06
N LEU A 643 3.77 -39.28 16.58
CA LEU A 643 3.00 -40.21 17.41
C LEU A 643 3.86 -41.38 17.95
N GLY A 644 4.95 -41.72 17.25
CA GLY A 644 5.92 -42.73 17.70
C GLY A 644 6.54 -42.35 19.05
N GLU A 645 7.11 -41.15 19.13
CA GLU A 645 7.73 -40.61 20.35
C GLU A 645 6.71 -40.43 21.48
N ALA A 646 5.52 -39.89 21.17
CA ALA A 646 4.46 -39.76 22.17
C ALA A 646 4.05 -41.12 22.78
N ARG A 647 4.00 -42.20 21.97
CA ARG A 647 3.74 -43.56 22.46
C ARG A 647 4.92 -44.11 23.27
N ALA A 648 6.15 -43.80 22.90
CA ALA A 648 7.33 -44.18 23.65
C ALA A 648 7.35 -43.51 25.03
N ALA A 649 7.07 -42.20 25.09
CA ALA A 649 6.94 -41.45 26.33
C ALA A 649 5.86 -42.04 27.26
N ALA A 650 4.68 -42.36 26.72
CA ALA A 650 3.61 -43.00 27.51
C ALA A 650 4.06 -44.32 28.14
N ARG A 651 4.72 -45.19 27.35
CA ARG A 651 5.26 -46.47 27.86
C ARG A 651 6.31 -46.27 28.94
N SER A 652 7.23 -45.33 28.74
CA SER A 652 8.28 -45.00 29.72
C SER A 652 7.71 -44.47 31.04
N ALA A 653 6.56 -43.79 31.00
CA ALA A 653 5.84 -43.32 32.18
C ALA A 653 4.87 -44.37 32.79
N GLY A 654 4.80 -45.59 32.24
CA GLY A 654 3.92 -46.65 32.73
C GLY A 654 2.47 -46.57 32.25
N PHE A 655 2.17 -45.72 31.27
CA PHE A 655 0.84 -45.55 30.68
C PHE A 655 0.69 -46.31 29.35
N LYS A 656 -0.56 -46.44 28.88
CA LYS A 656 -0.90 -46.89 27.51
C LYS A 656 -1.26 -45.68 26.65
N GLY A 657 -1.26 -45.85 25.32
CA GLY A 657 -1.67 -44.80 24.38
C GLY A 657 -0.50 -43.89 23.98
N ALA A 658 -0.78 -42.61 23.81
CA ALA A 658 0.19 -41.59 23.39
C ALA A 658 0.18 -40.43 24.39
N MET A 659 1.35 -40.08 24.91
CA MET A 659 1.59 -38.96 25.79
C MET A 659 2.44 -37.94 25.02
N PHE A 660 1.78 -37.00 24.37
CA PHE A 660 2.48 -35.92 23.65
C PHE A 660 3.26 -35.06 24.64
N PRO A 661 4.45 -34.56 24.22
CA PRO A 661 5.26 -33.72 25.09
C PRO A 661 4.57 -32.37 25.35
N TRP A 662 4.87 -31.78 26.50
CA TRP A 662 4.46 -30.41 26.82
C TRP A 662 5.13 -29.40 25.89
N GLN A 663 6.44 -29.60 25.64
CA GLN A 663 7.20 -28.87 24.62
C GLN A 663 7.66 -29.84 23.54
N SER A 664 7.12 -29.66 22.34
CA SER A 664 7.47 -30.45 21.16
C SER A 664 8.41 -29.66 20.24
N GLY A 665 9.47 -30.31 19.77
CA GLY A 665 10.37 -29.77 18.75
C GLY A 665 10.47 -30.67 17.52
N SER A 666 11.70 -30.96 17.09
CA SER A 666 12.00 -31.63 15.83
C SER A 666 11.37 -33.01 15.68
N ASP A 667 11.60 -33.93 16.62
CA ASP A 667 11.22 -35.35 16.53
C ASP A 667 10.02 -35.76 17.39
N GLY A 668 9.57 -34.86 18.29
CA GLY A 668 8.44 -35.09 19.17
C GLY A 668 8.77 -35.65 20.55
N GLN A 669 10.04 -35.72 20.94
CA GLN A 669 10.40 -35.98 22.33
C GLN A 669 10.08 -34.76 23.24
N GLU A 670 10.17 -34.96 24.55
CA GLU A 670 9.90 -33.90 25.54
C GLU A 670 11.10 -32.95 25.67
N GLU A 671 10.92 -31.70 25.24
CA GLU A 671 11.92 -30.64 25.36
C GLU A 671 11.78 -29.78 26.61
N THR A 672 10.76 -30.04 27.45
CA THR A 672 10.64 -29.32 28.71
C THR A 672 11.81 -29.65 29.63
N GLN A 673 12.58 -28.62 29.97
CA GLN A 673 13.69 -28.76 30.91
C GLN A 673 13.19 -29.32 32.25
N LYS A 674 13.84 -30.39 32.72
CA LYS A 674 13.53 -31.01 34.02
C LYS A 674 13.75 -30.06 35.19
N PHE A 675 14.59 -29.04 35.02
CA PHE A 675 14.90 -28.04 36.02
C PHE A 675 14.84 -26.65 35.38
N ASN A 676 13.89 -25.82 35.79
CA ASN A 676 13.93 -24.40 35.51
C ASN A 676 14.81 -23.71 36.56
N LEU A 677 15.95 -23.19 36.15
CA LEU A 677 16.76 -22.31 36.99
C LEU A 677 16.09 -20.94 37.00
N ASN A 678 15.22 -20.68 37.99
CA ASN A 678 14.74 -19.32 38.24
C ASN A 678 15.95 -18.46 38.67
N PRO A 679 16.35 -17.43 37.90
CA PRO A 679 17.33 -16.47 38.38
C PRO A 679 16.77 -15.78 39.62
N ARG A 680 17.60 -15.63 40.66
CA ARG A 680 17.25 -14.82 41.85
C ARG A 680 17.17 -13.36 41.53
#